data_AF-A0A432EXR6-F1
#
_entry.id   AF-A0A432EXR6-F1
#
_cell.length_a   1.000
_cell.length_b   1.000
_cell.length_c   1.000
_cell.angle_alpha   90.00
_cell.angle_beta   90.00
_cell.angle_gamma   90.00
#
_symmetry.space_group_name_H-M   'P 1'
#
loop_
_entity.id
_entity.type
_entity.pdbx_description
1 polymer ?
#
loop_
_entity_poly.entity_id
_entity_poly.type
_entity_poly.pdbx_seq_one_letter_code
_entity_poly.pdbx_strand_id
1 'polypeptide(L)'
;MDNKYLNQNGLGKGLLLSMVILFALIASLGVFYQFQTQSEPARGYTITGIILGIVAVLFLLIDGFYAWRKRSGQEFLLGRLRSWLWLHVVVAVLGFVSAGFHAGWHLDGGIGSWLMGFFSLTFLSGLYGWWVYLRVPRKVNRTVGNLAIKATQKQLQAAEELRERLQKNFPVNELELAQLFDPKSTVEAKPLSLEKLEQTLADLKTKVSQQKSLKRQLRLWLYIHIPAAILVLILLPIHIIDQIWAKDVFDLNLTQNFNTPAHYADPASCAECHQTQYNEWIGSMHAHAVASPVTELQNHLVVLKERELLASGELKQAVVGDLCVKCHAPTGYLGDAKNHEDILIAAKDRAPASRFGVSCVSCHQIESVTALQGESKFPYRNIRNIKIDDSAIMRGQNKNNIGNAAHQNRFSATISNPVVCASCHTVAVEDPATQNAILPLQDTYTEWLTGGKNFSWSDTHCMSCHNMPLDNIVAQVQKMQQQRLPLKQRLQRIKPLIQKNKLASNDSFAADPAQNYDAPISAGVRRFQHTFTGVDYHLESQQPFAQDEADFSKNSAIHASTNQRVNNLLKISSAIKIQKASANSVTVDVMNLATGHHLPAGFAFAREMWLEVSASPSRSGDDWVVLLGGKNNKALSATQALNKKENGLKNFQAVLFNGNKGEETVLQNEATAVLKGKGAVKKGFKDREKFLLPAEIRRLNLRFRQRVSNPKRIRVRLRFRNYPIEFIEGLAVRFDKLGDIQGATRARALIPQLKIIDIAEDEVSL
;
A
#
# COMPACT_ATOMS: atom_id res chain seq x y z
N MET A 1 -59.18 -50.22 5.33
CA MET A 1 -58.64 -50.21 6.70
C MET A 1 -57.16 -49.89 6.66
N ASP A 2 -56.71 -49.13 7.67
CA ASP A 2 -55.33 -48.79 8.07
C ASP A 2 -54.47 -47.86 7.21
N ASN A 3 -54.76 -46.56 7.39
CA ASN A 3 -53.94 -45.42 6.99
C ASN A 3 -53.11 -44.84 8.17
N LYS A 4 -52.70 -45.67 9.15
CA LYS A 4 -52.07 -45.19 10.41
C LYS A 4 -50.62 -45.60 10.69
N TYR A 5 -49.95 -46.39 9.85
CA TYR A 5 -48.59 -46.89 10.16
C TYR A 5 -47.43 -46.41 9.25
N LEU A 6 -47.63 -45.40 8.39
CA LEU A 6 -46.62 -45.04 7.37
C LEU A 6 -45.72 -43.82 7.68
N ASN A 7 -45.78 -43.20 8.86
CA ASN A 7 -45.17 -41.86 9.01
C ASN A 7 -44.23 -41.58 10.20
N GLN A 8 -43.69 -42.59 10.91
CA GLN A 8 -42.79 -42.28 12.06
C GLN A 8 -41.28 -42.39 11.75
N ASN A 9 -40.81 -43.38 10.99
CA ASN A 9 -39.35 -43.55 10.76
C ASN A 9 -38.77 -42.77 9.56
N GLY A 10 -39.61 -42.19 8.70
CA GLY A 10 -39.20 -41.40 7.54
C GLY A 10 -39.09 -39.89 7.81
N LEU A 11 -39.91 -39.38 8.74
CA LEU A 11 -39.93 -37.97 9.13
C LEU A 11 -38.65 -37.59 9.88
N GLY A 12 -38.19 -38.43 10.81
CA GLY A 12 -37.01 -38.16 11.64
C GLY A 12 -35.70 -37.99 10.85
N LYS A 13 -35.49 -38.75 9.77
CA LYS A 13 -34.28 -38.64 8.93
C LYS A 13 -34.31 -37.44 7.97
N GLY A 14 -35.51 -37.04 7.52
CA GLY A 14 -35.69 -35.80 6.75
C GLY A 14 -35.48 -34.57 7.62
N LEU A 15 -36.00 -34.59 8.85
CA LEU A 15 -35.79 -33.52 9.84
C LEU A 15 -34.31 -33.37 10.21
N LEU A 16 -33.61 -34.48 10.48
CA LEU A 16 -32.18 -34.48 10.78
C LEU A 16 -31.32 -33.89 9.65
N LEU A 17 -31.61 -34.23 8.39
CA LEU A 17 -30.86 -33.69 7.25
C LEU A 17 -31.16 -32.20 7.03
N SER A 18 -32.41 -31.77 7.20
CA SER A 18 -32.77 -30.35 7.19
C SER A 18 -32.08 -29.57 8.31
N MET A 19 -31.95 -30.16 9.50
CA MET A 19 -31.20 -29.56 10.63
C MET A 19 -29.69 -29.50 10.36
N VAL A 20 -29.10 -30.53 9.73
CA VAL A 20 -27.68 -30.52 9.34
C VAL A 20 -27.40 -29.47 8.27
N ILE A 21 -28.25 -29.37 7.25
CA ILE A 21 -28.13 -28.35 6.19
C ILE A 21 -28.31 -26.95 6.79
N LEU A 22 -29.32 -26.75 7.65
CA LEU A 22 -29.58 -25.48 8.31
C LEU A 22 -28.42 -25.08 9.26
N PHE A 23 -27.90 -26.04 10.03
CA PHE A 23 -26.75 -25.80 10.91
C PHE A 23 -25.48 -25.48 10.12
N ALA A 24 -25.21 -26.21 9.04
CA ALA A 24 -24.09 -25.91 8.15
C ALA A 24 -24.22 -24.52 7.51
N LEU A 25 -25.43 -24.12 7.09
CA LEU A 25 -25.70 -22.78 6.56
C LEU A 25 -25.57 -21.69 7.62
N ILE A 26 -26.11 -21.88 8.82
CA ILE A 26 -26.00 -20.92 9.94
C ILE A 26 -24.55 -20.81 10.43
N ALA A 27 -23.85 -21.93 10.58
CA ALA A 27 -22.42 -21.94 10.89
C ALA A 27 -21.63 -21.24 9.77
N SER A 28 -22.00 -21.44 8.50
CA SER A 28 -21.34 -20.75 7.39
C SER A 28 -21.56 -19.24 7.41
N LEU A 29 -22.76 -18.78 7.78
CA LEU A 29 -23.10 -17.35 7.94
C LEU A 29 -22.39 -16.73 9.16
N GLY A 30 -22.37 -17.43 10.30
CA GLY A 30 -21.67 -16.97 11.51
C GLY A 30 -20.15 -16.90 11.31
N VAL A 31 -19.58 -17.89 10.63
CA VAL A 31 -18.16 -17.93 10.28
C VAL A 31 -17.84 -16.90 9.20
N PHE A 32 -18.69 -16.68 8.19
CA PHE A 32 -18.56 -15.59 7.20
C PHE A 32 -18.59 -14.20 7.85
N TYR A 33 -19.48 -13.97 8.82
CA TYR A 33 -19.55 -12.73 9.59
C TYR A 33 -18.29 -12.52 10.46
N GLN A 34 -17.81 -13.59 11.12
CA GLN A 34 -16.55 -13.56 11.85
C GLN A 34 -15.34 -13.34 10.92
N PHE A 35 -15.38 -13.80 9.67
CA PHE A 35 -14.30 -13.65 8.69
C PHE A 35 -14.21 -12.26 8.06
N GLN A 36 -15.31 -11.52 7.90
CA GLN A 36 -15.24 -10.10 7.50
C GLN A 36 -14.60 -9.22 8.58
N THR A 37 -14.54 -9.69 9.84
CA THR A 37 -14.03 -8.92 10.97
C THR A 37 -12.60 -9.29 11.37
N GLN A 38 -11.98 -10.31 10.75
CA GLN A 38 -10.58 -10.69 10.97
C GLN A 38 -9.64 -10.14 9.89
N SER A 39 -8.36 -9.99 10.24
CA SER A 39 -7.32 -9.38 9.40
C SER A 39 -6.82 -10.25 8.23
N GLU A 40 -7.07 -11.56 8.24
CA GLU A 40 -6.67 -12.48 7.16
C GLU A 40 -7.77 -13.52 6.87
N PRO A 41 -8.59 -13.36 5.82
CA PRO A 41 -9.57 -14.36 5.43
C PRO A 41 -8.92 -15.63 4.88
N ALA A 42 -9.53 -16.80 5.11
CA ALA A 42 -9.11 -18.04 4.47
C ALA A 42 -9.22 -17.92 2.94
N ARG A 43 -8.12 -18.19 2.24
CA ARG A 43 -8.01 -18.15 0.77
C ARG A 43 -7.15 -19.32 0.32
N GLY A 44 -7.22 -19.71 -0.96
CA GLY A 44 -6.55 -20.91 -1.47
C GLY A 44 -5.03 -20.96 -1.21
N TYR A 45 -4.40 -19.81 -0.98
CA TYR A 45 -2.97 -19.67 -0.66
C TYR A 45 -2.63 -19.56 0.85
N THR A 46 -3.62 -19.47 1.75
CA THR A 46 -3.36 -19.41 3.20
C THR A 46 -3.32 -20.81 3.79
N ILE A 47 -2.57 -21.04 4.87
CA ILE A 47 -2.49 -22.36 5.54
C ILE A 47 -3.88 -22.90 5.87
N THR A 48 -4.75 -22.04 6.43
CA THR A 48 -6.15 -22.38 6.74
C THR A 48 -6.93 -22.76 5.48
N GLY A 49 -6.78 -21.99 4.38
CA GLY A 49 -7.45 -22.31 3.13
C GLY A 49 -6.94 -23.61 2.50
N ILE A 50 -5.63 -23.90 2.55
CA ILE A 50 -5.04 -25.14 2.04
C ILE A 50 -5.60 -26.36 2.80
N ILE A 51 -5.67 -26.30 4.14
CA ILE A 51 -6.27 -27.37 4.96
C ILE A 51 -7.72 -27.62 4.55
N LEU A 52 -8.51 -26.55 4.36
CA LEU A 52 -9.90 -26.65 3.91
C LEU A 52 -10.03 -27.20 2.49
N GLY A 53 -9.08 -26.88 1.60
CA GLY A 53 -8.98 -27.44 0.26
C GLY A 53 -8.71 -28.94 0.27
N ILE A 54 -7.77 -29.40 1.10
CA ILE A 54 -7.48 -30.83 1.29
C ILE A 54 -8.73 -31.56 1.82
N VAL A 55 -9.42 -30.99 2.82
CA VAL A 55 -10.66 -31.55 3.35
C VAL A 55 -11.75 -31.63 2.28
N ALA A 56 -11.91 -30.59 1.45
CA ALA A 56 -12.87 -30.59 0.35
C ALA A 56 -12.57 -31.67 -0.70
N VAL A 57 -11.29 -31.86 -1.05
CA VAL A 57 -10.84 -32.93 -1.97
C VAL A 57 -11.17 -34.30 -1.39
N LEU A 58 -10.88 -34.54 -0.11
CA LEU A 58 -11.19 -35.83 0.55
C LEU A 58 -12.70 -36.13 0.49
N PHE A 59 -13.55 -35.13 0.73
CA PHE A 59 -14.99 -35.28 0.61
C PHE A 59 -15.43 -35.58 -0.84
N LEU A 60 -14.90 -34.88 -1.83
CA LEU A 60 -15.17 -35.15 -3.25
C LEU A 60 -14.73 -36.56 -3.68
N LEU A 61 -13.60 -37.05 -3.16
CA LEU A 61 -13.13 -38.43 -3.42
C LEU A 61 -14.08 -39.48 -2.83
N ILE A 62 -14.58 -39.24 -1.61
CA ILE A 62 -15.59 -40.12 -0.98
C ILE A 62 -16.90 -40.12 -1.79
N ASP A 63 -17.31 -38.97 -2.33
CA ASP A 63 -18.47 -38.87 -3.20
C ASP A 63 -18.29 -39.58 -4.55
N GLY A 64 -17.11 -39.43 -5.18
CA GLY A 64 -16.76 -40.18 -6.38
C GLY A 64 -16.75 -41.69 -6.15
N PHE A 65 -16.29 -42.13 -4.98
CA PHE A 65 -16.27 -43.54 -4.60
C PHE A 65 -17.67 -44.16 -4.54
N TYR A 66 -18.69 -43.40 -4.13
CA TYR A 66 -20.08 -43.87 -4.18
C TYR A 66 -20.53 -44.23 -5.61
N ALA A 67 -20.15 -43.43 -6.62
CA ALA A 67 -20.50 -43.69 -8.01
C ALA A 67 -19.84 -44.97 -8.54
N TRP A 68 -18.58 -45.22 -8.19
CA TRP A 68 -17.88 -46.47 -8.50
C TRP A 68 -18.52 -47.68 -7.81
N ARG A 69 -18.76 -47.59 -6.49
CA ARG A 69 -19.39 -48.66 -5.70
C ARG A 69 -20.74 -49.06 -6.29
N LYS A 70 -21.59 -48.09 -6.65
CA LYS A 70 -22.93 -48.34 -7.19
C LYS A 70 -22.89 -49.11 -8.52
N ARG A 71 -21.84 -48.94 -9.32
CA ARG A 71 -21.74 -49.53 -10.67
C ARG A 71 -20.96 -50.85 -10.70
N SER A 72 -19.91 -50.96 -9.89
CA SER A 72 -18.92 -52.04 -10.02
C SER A 72 -18.63 -52.81 -8.73
N GLY A 73 -19.03 -52.27 -7.55
CA GLY A 73 -18.64 -52.81 -6.24
C GLY A 73 -19.81 -53.30 -5.38
N GLN A 74 -20.97 -53.55 -5.98
CA GLN A 74 -22.21 -53.86 -5.25
C GLN A 74 -22.13 -55.19 -4.47
N GLU A 75 -21.33 -56.15 -4.93
CA GLU A 75 -21.19 -57.51 -4.38
C GLU A 75 -20.11 -57.63 -3.27
N PHE A 76 -19.14 -56.71 -3.21
CA PHE A 76 -17.91 -56.89 -2.43
C PHE A 76 -17.80 -56.06 -1.15
N LEU A 77 -18.71 -55.10 -0.92
CA LEU A 77 -18.55 -54.10 0.14
C LEU A 77 -19.73 -54.07 1.13
N LEU A 78 -19.43 -53.94 2.41
CA LEU A 78 -20.41 -53.90 3.51
C LEU A 78 -21.36 -52.69 3.43
N GLY A 79 -22.60 -52.87 3.89
CA GLY A 79 -23.61 -51.81 4.05
C GLY A 79 -24.67 -51.72 2.94
N ARG A 80 -25.86 -51.21 3.30
CA ARG A 80 -26.99 -51.05 2.36
C ARG A 80 -26.76 -49.85 1.43
N LEU A 81 -27.08 -49.97 0.14
CA LEU A 81 -26.96 -48.89 -0.86
C LEU A 81 -27.60 -47.56 -0.41
N ARG A 82 -28.69 -47.65 0.35
CA ARG A 82 -29.40 -46.49 0.92
C ARG A 82 -28.55 -45.71 1.94
N SER A 83 -27.73 -46.38 2.74
CA SER A 83 -26.85 -45.72 3.70
C SER A 83 -25.73 -44.97 3.00
N TRP A 84 -25.20 -45.54 1.91
CA TRP A 84 -24.20 -44.90 1.07
C TRP A 84 -24.73 -43.69 0.30
N LEU A 85 -25.97 -43.75 -0.19
CA LEU A 85 -26.64 -42.58 -0.76
C LEU A 85 -26.79 -41.46 0.28
N TRP A 86 -27.03 -41.80 1.55
CA TRP A 86 -27.12 -40.80 2.61
C TRP A 86 -25.75 -40.18 2.92
N LEU A 87 -24.69 -40.99 3.00
CA LEU A 87 -23.32 -40.51 3.15
C LEU A 87 -22.94 -39.55 2.02
N HIS A 88 -23.27 -39.91 0.76
CA HIS A 88 -23.01 -39.07 -0.41
C HIS A 88 -23.64 -37.68 -0.30
N VAL A 89 -24.89 -37.59 0.17
CA VAL A 89 -25.56 -36.28 0.33
C VAL A 89 -24.91 -35.44 1.44
N VAL A 90 -24.55 -36.06 2.57
CA VAL A 90 -23.95 -35.34 3.70
C VAL A 90 -22.53 -34.86 3.36
N VAL A 91 -21.73 -35.75 2.77
CA VAL A 91 -20.35 -35.45 2.37
C VAL A 91 -20.32 -34.39 1.27
N ALA A 92 -21.26 -34.42 0.31
CA ALA A 92 -21.37 -33.37 -0.71
C ALA A 92 -21.65 -31.98 -0.11
N VAL A 93 -22.50 -31.88 0.92
CA VAL A 93 -22.77 -30.61 1.62
C VAL A 93 -21.51 -30.11 2.34
N LEU A 94 -20.84 -30.99 3.08
CA LEU A 94 -19.61 -30.62 3.80
C LEU A 94 -18.49 -30.22 2.83
N GLY A 95 -18.31 -30.98 1.75
CA GLY A 95 -17.34 -30.68 0.69
C GLY A 95 -17.59 -29.34 0.02
N PHE A 96 -18.85 -29.02 -0.29
CA PHE A 96 -19.21 -27.73 -0.90
C PHE A 96 -18.91 -26.54 0.03
N VAL A 97 -19.25 -26.66 1.31
CA VAL A 97 -18.96 -25.63 2.32
C VAL A 97 -17.45 -25.46 2.50
N SER A 98 -16.70 -26.56 2.64
CA SER A 98 -15.24 -26.53 2.74
C SER A 98 -14.58 -25.90 1.52
N ALA A 99 -15.05 -26.21 0.31
CA ALA A 99 -14.55 -25.59 -0.93
C ALA A 99 -14.86 -24.08 -0.99
N GLY A 100 -16.06 -23.67 -0.58
CA GLY A 100 -16.42 -22.24 -0.50
C GLY A 100 -15.51 -21.46 0.45
N PHE A 101 -15.18 -22.04 1.62
CA PHE A 101 -14.25 -21.42 2.56
C PHE A 101 -12.78 -21.49 2.13
N HIS A 102 -12.36 -22.55 1.44
CA HIS A 102 -11.05 -22.60 0.79
C HIS A 102 -10.89 -21.43 -0.20
N ALA A 103 -11.93 -21.13 -0.98
CA ALA A 103 -11.95 -20.01 -1.93
C ALA A 103 -12.19 -18.64 -1.28
N GLY A 104 -12.51 -18.58 0.02
CA GLY A 104 -12.94 -17.35 0.68
C GLY A 104 -14.17 -16.69 0.05
N TRP A 105 -15.03 -17.48 -0.62
CA TRP A 105 -16.15 -17.02 -1.44
C TRP A 105 -15.79 -16.00 -2.54
N HIS A 106 -14.55 -16.05 -3.04
CA HIS A 106 -14.07 -15.20 -4.12
C HIS A 106 -13.96 -15.98 -5.44
N LEU A 107 -14.31 -15.31 -6.54
CA LEU A 107 -14.20 -15.84 -7.90
C LEU A 107 -13.36 -14.86 -8.73
N ASP A 108 -12.21 -15.31 -9.20
CA ASP A 108 -11.18 -14.57 -9.94
C ASP A 108 -11.26 -14.74 -11.47
N GLY A 109 -12.19 -15.58 -11.95
CA GLY A 109 -12.35 -15.91 -13.37
C GLY A 109 -11.41 -17.01 -13.90
N GLY A 110 -10.52 -17.55 -13.06
CA GLY A 110 -9.59 -18.64 -13.42
C GLY A 110 -10.21 -20.04 -13.36
N ILE A 111 -9.36 -21.07 -13.48
CA ILE A 111 -9.78 -22.50 -13.46
C ILE A 111 -10.52 -22.84 -12.16
N GLY A 112 -10.09 -22.28 -11.02
CA GLY A 112 -10.77 -22.44 -9.73
C GLY A 112 -12.20 -21.89 -9.72
N SER A 113 -12.44 -20.77 -10.41
CA SER A 113 -13.78 -20.19 -10.54
C SER A 113 -14.71 -21.07 -11.38
N TRP A 114 -14.20 -21.65 -12.48
CA TRP A 114 -14.95 -22.62 -13.28
C TRP A 114 -15.26 -23.91 -12.50
N LEU A 115 -14.27 -24.43 -11.77
CA LEU A 115 -14.45 -25.58 -10.88
C LEU A 115 -15.55 -25.31 -9.84
N MET A 116 -15.53 -24.15 -9.18
CA MET A 116 -16.55 -23.75 -8.21
C MET A 116 -17.93 -23.59 -8.88
N GLY A 117 -17.99 -23.07 -10.10
CA GLY A 117 -19.22 -22.97 -10.89
C GLY A 117 -19.85 -24.33 -11.20
N PHE A 118 -19.07 -25.28 -11.74
CA PHE A 118 -19.55 -26.63 -12.01
C PHE A 118 -19.83 -27.43 -10.74
N PHE A 119 -19.09 -27.19 -9.66
CA PHE A 119 -19.37 -27.80 -8.37
C PHE A 119 -20.69 -27.28 -7.78
N SER A 120 -20.96 -25.98 -7.90
CA SER A 120 -22.25 -25.38 -7.52
C SER A 120 -23.40 -25.96 -8.33
N LEU A 121 -23.24 -26.11 -9.65
CA LEU A 121 -24.24 -26.75 -10.50
C LEU A 121 -24.48 -28.22 -10.11
N THR A 122 -23.42 -28.96 -9.81
CA THR A 122 -23.49 -30.36 -9.37
C THR A 122 -24.19 -30.47 -8.01
N PHE A 123 -23.86 -29.59 -7.08
CA PHE A 123 -24.45 -29.54 -5.74
C PHE A 123 -25.95 -29.22 -5.80
N LEU A 124 -26.34 -28.13 -6.49
CA LEU A 124 -27.74 -27.72 -6.62
C LEU A 124 -28.57 -28.77 -7.37
N SER A 125 -28.03 -29.35 -8.45
CA SER A 125 -28.71 -30.44 -9.16
C SER A 125 -28.81 -31.71 -8.29
N GLY A 126 -27.83 -31.99 -7.42
CA GLY A 126 -27.88 -33.09 -6.46
C GLY A 126 -29.00 -32.93 -5.44
N LEU A 127 -29.17 -31.73 -4.87
CA LEU A 127 -30.29 -31.40 -3.99
C LEU A 127 -31.65 -31.57 -4.67
N TYR A 128 -31.76 -31.15 -5.93
CA TYR A 128 -32.97 -31.38 -6.73
C TYR A 128 -33.25 -32.88 -6.94
N GLY A 129 -32.23 -33.67 -7.28
CA GLY A 129 -32.35 -35.12 -7.44
C GLY A 129 -32.81 -35.82 -6.16
N TRP A 130 -32.29 -35.40 -5.01
CA TRP A 130 -32.73 -35.88 -3.71
C TRP A 130 -34.21 -35.54 -3.43
N TRP A 131 -34.63 -34.32 -3.73
CA TRP A 131 -36.04 -33.90 -3.58
C TRP A 131 -36.99 -34.69 -4.49
N VAL A 132 -36.61 -34.95 -5.75
CA VAL A 132 -37.39 -35.83 -6.64
C VAL A 132 -37.43 -37.26 -6.09
N TYR A 133 -36.33 -37.75 -5.53
CA TYR A 133 -36.25 -39.08 -4.92
C TYR A 133 -37.18 -39.24 -3.71
N LEU A 134 -37.36 -38.19 -2.89
CA LEU A 134 -38.30 -38.21 -1.75
C LEU A 134 -39.77 -38.39 -2.18
N ARG A 135 -40.09 -38.01 -3.43
CA ARG A 135 -41.45 -38.13 -4.01
C ARG A 135 -41.73 -39.51 -4.62
N VAL A 136 -40.74 -40.40 -4.69
CA VAL A 136 -40.91 -41.76 -5.20
C VAL A 136 -41.64 -42.62 -4.14
N PRO A 137 -42.79 -43.24 -4.47
CA PRO A 137 -43.58 -44.03 -3.52
C PRO A 137 -42.81 -45.23 -2.93
N ARG A 138 -42.90 -45.42 -1.60
CA ARG A 138 -42.11 -46.43 -0.85
C ARG A 138 -42.53 -47.89 -1.05
N LYS A 139 -43.71 -48.15 -1.64
CA LYS A 139 -44.27 -49.50 -1.88
C LYS A 139 -44.10 -49.99 -3.33
N VAL A 140 -42.98 -49.70 -3.97
CA VAL A 140 -42.60 -50.37 -5.24
C VAL A 140 -41.86 -51.66 -4.86
N ASN A 141 -42.44 -52.80 -5.25
CA ASN A 141 -42.04 -54.13 -4.79
C ASN A 141 -40.57 -54.45 -5.13
N ARG A 142 -39.94 -55.27 -4.27
CA ARG A 142 -38.52 -55.66 -4.31
C ARG A 142 -38.20 -56.62 -5.46
N THR A 143 -38.33 -56.18 -6.70
CA THR A 143 -37.73 -56.88 -7.84
C THR A 143 -37.40 -55.89 -8.96
N VAL A 144 -36.09 -55.68 -9.11
CA VAL A 144 -35.37 -55.09 -10.24
C VAL A 144 -35.70 -53.63 -10.61
N GLY A 145 -34.90 -52.73 -10.03
CA GLY A 145 -34.41 -51.49 -10.60
C GLY A 145 -35.18 -50.86 -11.76
N ASN A 146 -36.21 -50.10 -11.42
CA ASN A 146 -36.80 -48.94 -12.11
C ASN A 146 -38.18 -48.74 -11.48
N LEU A 147 -38.75 -47.53 -11.49
CA LEU A 147 -40.19 -47.35 -11.29
C LEU A 147 -40.88 -48.48 -12.07
N ALA A 148 -41.65 -49.35 -11.40
CA ALA A 148 -42.18 -50.59 -11.98
C ALA A 148 -43.29 -50.32 -13.02
N ILE A 149 -43.06 -49.33 -13.88
CA ILE A 149 -43.90 -48.86 -14.96
C ILE A 149 -44.30 -50.03 -15.84
N LYS A 150 -43.39 -50.97 -16.14
CA LYS A 150 -43.74 -52.17 -16.92
C LYS A 150 -44.76 -53.06 -16.20
N ALA A 151 -44.64 -53.24 -14.88
CA ALA A 151 -45.61 -54.03 -14.11
C ALA A 151 -46.95 -53.31 -13.99
N THR A 152 -46.95 -52.00 -13.70
CA THR A 152 -48.17 -51.19 -13.64
C THR A 152 -48.83 -51.03 -15.01
N GLN A 153 -48.07 -51.02 -16.11
CA GLN A 153 -48.58 -51.06 -17.49
C GLN A 153 -49.22 -52.40 -17.81
N LYS A 154 -48.60 -53.52 -17.42
CA LYS A 154 -49.22 -54.85 -17.55
C LYS A 154 -50.52 -54.96 -16.77
N GLN A 155 -50.56 -54.41 -15.56
CA GLN A 155 -51.79 -54.33 -14.74
C GLN A 155 -52.87 -53.47 -15.41
N LEU A 156 -52.48 -52.35 -16.03
CA LEU A 156 -53.40 -51.50 -16.78
C LEU A 156 -53.97 -52.21 -18.01
N GLN A 157 -53.12 -52.90 -18.78
CA GLN A 157 -53.55 -53.68 -19.96
C GLN A 157 -54.51 -54.81 -19.56
N ALA A 158 -54.16 -55.59 -18.54
CA ALA A 158 -55.03 -56.66 -18.05
C ALA A 158 -56.37 -56.13 -17.50
N ALA A 159 -56.38 -54.97 -16.84
CA ALA A 159 -57.61 -54.33 -16.39
C ALA A 159 -58.47 -53.78 -17.56
N GLU A 160 -57.84 -53.33 -18.66
CA GLU A 160 -58.54 -52.92 -19.89
C GLU A 160 -59.17 -54.13 -20.60
N GLU A 161 -58.49 -55.30 -20.61
CA GLU A 161 -59.04 -56.57 -21.11
C GLU A 161 -60.26 -57.04 -20.28
N LEU A 162 -60.21 -56.91 -18.96
CA LEU A 162 -61.36 -57.19 -18.08
C LEU A 162 -62.54 -56.25 -18.38
N ARG A 163 -62.27 -54.98 -18.71
CA ARG A 163 -63.30 -54.00 -19.11
C ARG A 163 -63.98 -54.41 -20.41
N GLU A 164 -63.20 -54.84 -21.40
CA GLU A 164 -63.73 -55.29 -22.69
C GLU A 164 -64.57 -56.56 -22.54
N ARG A 165 -64.13 -57.53 -21.71
CA ARG A 165 -64.91 -58.73 -21.37
C ARG A 165 -66.23 -58.37 -20.70
N LEU A 166 -66.21 -57.45 -19.72
CA LEU A 166 -67.42 -57.01 -19.02
C LEU A 166 -68.40 -56.29 -19.97
N GLN A 167 -67.91 -55.46 -20.88
CA GLN A 167 -68.73 -54.76 -21.89
C GLN A 167 -69.36 -55.72 -22.91
N LYS A 168 -68.70 -56.85 -23.20
CA LYS A 168 -69.21 -57.93 -24.06
C LYS A 168 -70.11 -58.93 -23.30
N ASN A 169 -70.54 -58.61 -22.08
CA ASN A 169 -71.37 -59.44 -21.21
C ASN A 169 -70.75 -60.79 -20.80
N PHE A 170 -69.43 -60.93 -20.81
CA PHE A 170 -68.77 -62.11 -20.24
C PHE A 170 -68.72 -62.00 -18.70
N PRO A 171 -68.90 -63.11 -17.96
CA PRO A 171 -68.79 -63.10 -16.50
C PRO A 171 -67.35 -62.76 -16.07
N VAL A 172 -67.21 -61.69 -15.27
CA VAL A 172 -65.97 -61.26 -14.63
C VAL A 172 -66.26 -61.03 -13.15
N ASN A 173 -65.35 -61.45 -12.28
CA ASN A 173 -65.53 -61.35 -10.83
C ASN A 173 -64.42 -60.50 -10.16
N GLU A 174 -64.63 -60.11 -8.92
CA GLU A 174 -63.68 -59.30 -8.16
C GLU A 174 -62.36 -60.04 -7.86
N LEU A 175 -62.39 -61.39 -7.84
CA LEU A 175 -61.20 -62.21 -7.67
C LEU A 175 -60.23 -62.05 -8.84
N GLU A 176 -60.72 -62.04 -10.09
CA GLU A 176 -59.92 -61.77 -11.29
C GLU A 176 -59.24 -60.38 -11.23
N LEU A 177 -59.95 -59.35 -10.77
CA LEU A 177 -59.39 -58.00 -10.60
C LEU A 177 -58.34 -57.96 -9.48
N ALA A 178 -58.57 -58.64 -8.36
CA ALA A 178 -57.64 -58.68 -7.23
C ALA A 178 -56.35 -59.45 -7.57
N GLN A 179 -56.46 -60.51 -8.39
CA GLN A 179 -55.32 -61.31 -8.85
C GLN A 179 -54.34 -60.53 -9.75
N LEU A 180 -54.77 -59.42 -10.37
CA LEU A 180 -53.87 -58.50 -11.09
C LEU A 180 -52.84 -57.82 -10.17
N PHE A 181 -53.18 -57.64 -8.90
CA PHE A 181 -52.34 -56.96 -7.91
C PHE A 181 -51.60 -57.94 -7.01
N ASP A 182 -52.24 -59.06 -6.67
CA ASP A 182 -51.67 -60.16 -5.90
C ASP A 182 -52.11 -61.50 -6.49
N PRO A 183 -51.23 -62.23 -7.21
CA PRO A 183 -51.57 -63.52 -7.80
C PRO A 183 -52.07 -64.57 -6.80
N LYS A 184 -51.84 -64.39 -5.50
CA LYS A 184 -52.30 -65.29 -4.43
C LYS A 184 -53.58 -64.81 -3.73
N SER A 185 -54.25 -63.81 -4.27
CA SER A 185 -55.47 -63.25 -3.69
C SER A 185 -56.56 -64.32 -3.55
N THR A 186 -57.20 -64.36 -2.38
CA THR A 186 -58.31 -65.27 -2.05
C THR A 186 -59.62 -64.51 -1.80
N VAL A 187 -59.79 -63.35 -2.43
CA VAL A 187 -60.99 -62.53 -2.30
C VAL A 187 -62.21 -63.28 -2.83
N GLU A 188 -63.36 -63.10 -2.18
CA GLU A 188 -64.64 -63.72 -2.57
C GLU A 188 -65.01 -63.36 -4.02
N ALA A 189 -65.36 -64.35 -4.86
CA ALA A 189 -65.60 -64.21 -6.29
C ALA A 189 -66.97 -63.57 -6.62
N LYS A 190 -67.21 -62.35 -6.14
CA LYS A 190 -68.43 -61.57 -6.40
C LYS A 190 -68.42 -60.98 -7.83
N PRO A 191 -69.59 -60.73 -8.46
CA PRO A 191 -69.66 -60.05 -9.75
C PRO A 191 -68.99 -58.68 -9.68
N LEU A 192 -68.10 -58.39 -10.63
CA LEU A 192 -67.37 -57.12 -10.65
C LEU A 192 -68.27 -55.98 -11.14
N SER A 193 -68.43 -54.90 -10.35
CA SER A 193 -69.16 -53.72 -10.80
C SER A 193 -68.33 -52.87 -11.77
N LEU A 194 -68.99 -52.32 -12.80
CA LEU A 194 -68.35 -51.45 -13.79
C LEU A 194 -67.70 -50.23 -13.12
N GLU A 195 -68.37 -49.63 -12.13
CA GLU A 195 -67.87 -48.47 -11.36
C GLU A 195 -66.53 -48.76 -10.67
N LYS A 196 -66.40 -49.91 -10.01
CA LYS A 196 -65.17 -50.30 -9.29
C LYS A 196 -64.01 -50.56 -10.25
N LEU A 197 -64.30 -51.14 -11.42
CA LEU A 197 -63.31 -51.36 -12.48
C LEU A 197 -62.86 -50.02 -13.10
N GLU A 198 -63.78 -49.10 -13.39
CA GLU A 198 -63.44 -47.78 -13.93
C GLU A 198 -62.64 -46.92 -12.95
N GLN A 199 -62.96 -46.98 -11.66
CA GLN A 199 -62.17 -46.34 -10.61
C GLN A 199 -60.74 -46.91 -10.56
N THR A 200 -60.60 -48.23 -10.62
CA THR A 200 -59.29 -48.90 -10.63
C THR A 200 -58.47 -48.54 -11.88
N LEU A 201 -59.12 -48.42 -13.04
CA LEU A 201 -58.48 -47.96 -14.28
C LEU A 201 -58.03 -46.50 -14.20
N ALA A 202 -58.84 -45.61 -13.63
CA ALA A 202 -58.48 -44.21 -13.42
C ALA A 202 -57.27 -44.07 -12.49
N ASP A 203 -57.22 -44.85 -11.40
CA ASP A 203 -56.09 -44.90 -10.47
C ASP A 203 -54.82 -45.44 -11.14
N LEU A 204 -54.94 -46.50 -11.94
CA LEU A 204 -53.80 -47.07 -12.68
C LEU A 204 -53.26 -46.11 -13.74
N LYS A 205 -54.13 -45.43 -14.50
CA LYS A 205 -53.72 -44.41 -15.48
C LYS A 205 -53.00 -43.24 -14.82
N THR A 206 -53.53 -42.76 -13.70
CA THR A 206 -52.91 -41.70 -12.89
C THR A 206 -51.54 -42.13 -12.37
N LYS A 207 -51.43 -43.35 -11.83
CA LYS A 207 -50.18 -43.93 -11.33
C LYS A 207 -49.13 -44.10 -12.43
N VAL A 208 -49.52 -44.56 -13.62
CA VAL A 208 -48.62 -44.67 -14.78
C VAL A 208 -48.13 -43.29 -15.23
N SER A 209 -49.02 -42.29 -15.29
CA SER A 209 -48.66 -40.91 -15.65
C SER A 209 -47.66 -40.31 -14.65
N GLN A 210 -47.91 -40.46 -13.35
CA GLN A 210 -47.00 -40.00 -12.29
C GLN A 210 -45.64 -40.71 -12.37
N GLN A 211 -45.61 -42.03 -12.54
CA GLN A 211 -44.36 -42.77 -12.69
C GLN A 211 -43.59 -42.38 -13.97
N LYS A 212 -44.28 -42.14 -15.10
CA LYS A 212 -43.65 -41.64 -16.34
C LYS A 212 -43.05 -40.25 -16.14
N SER A 213 -43.77 -39.34 -15.47
CA SER A 213 -43.31 -37.99 -15.14
C SER A 213 -42.06 -38.02 -14.25
N LEU A 214 -42.08 -38.81 -13.17
CA LEU A 214 -40.92 -38.99 -12.29
C LEU A 214 -39.73 -39.62 -13.03
N LYS A 215 -39.95 -40.61 -13.90
CA LYS A 215 -38.89 -41.20 -14.73
C LYS A 215 -38.27 -40.15 -15.67
N ARG A 216 -39.08 -39.28 -16.27
CA ARG A 216 -38.60 -38.18 -17.12
C ARG A 216 -37.77 -37.18 -16.33
N GLN A 217 -38.25 -36.75 -15.16
CA GLN A 217 -37.52 -35.84 -14.27
C GLN A 217 -36.18 -36.43 -13.81
N LEU A 218 -36.17 -37.71 -13.40
CA LEU A 218 -34.93 -38.40 -13.01
C LEU A 218 -33.95 -38.53 -14.18
N ARG A 219 -34.42 -38.77 -15.41
CA ARG A 219 -33.56 -38.80 -16.60
C ARG A 219 -32.96 -37.43 -16.91
N LEU A 220 -33.77 -36.38 -16.92
CA LEU A 220 -33.32 -35.00 -17.15
C LEU A 220 -32.31 -34.56 -16.09
N TRP A 221 -32.59 -34.88 -14.82
CA TRP A 221 -31.65 -34.67 -13.72
C TRP A 221 -30.30 -35.35 -13.97
N LEU A 222 -30.30 -36.63 -14.38
CA LEU A 222 -29.05 -37.35 -14.68
C LEU A 222 -28.27 -36.73 -15.84
N TYR A 223 -28.94 -36.18 -16.86
CA TYR A 223 -28.29 -35.49 -17.99
C TYR A 223 -27.61 -34.17 -17.60
N ILE A 224 -27.98 -33.58 -16.47
CA ILE A 224 -27.34 -32.35 -15.96
C ILE A 224 -26.29 -32.71 -14.90
N HIS A 225 -26.67 -33.54 -13.94
CA HIS A 225 -25.85 -33.85 -12.78
C HIS A 225 -24.60 -34.67 -13.13
N ILE A 226 -24.70 -35.65 -14.03
CA ILE A 226 -23.54 -36.49 -14.40
C ILE A 226 -22.50 -35.69 -15.20
N PRO A 227 -22.85 -34.96 -16.29
CA PRO A 227 -21.87 -34.17 -17.02
C PRO A 227 -21.20 -33.09 -16.16
N ALA A 228 -21.98 -32.38 -15.32
CA ALA A 228 -21.42 -31.40 -14.38
C ALA A 228 -20.43 -32.06 -13.40
N ALA A 229 -20.77 -33.22 -12.84
CA ALA A 229 -19.88 -33.97 -11.96
C ALA A 229 -18.61 -34.46 -12.68
N ILE A 230 -18.71 -34.89 -13.94
CA ILE A 230 -17.54 -35.26 -14.76
C ILE A 230 -16.63 -34.04 -14.95
N LEU A 231 -17.19 -32.87 -15.26
CA LEU A 231 -16.42 -31.64 -15.38
C LEU A 231 -15.73 -31.25 -14.07
N VAL A 232 -16.38 -31.42 -12.92
CA VAL A 232 -15.73 -31.24 -11.60
C VAL A 232 -14.57 -32.22 -11.44
N LEU A 233 -14.73 -33.50 -11.79
CA LEU A 233 -13.67 -34.50 -11.69
C LEU A 233 -12.50 -34.29 -12.66
N ILE A 234 -12.72 -33.58 -13.76
CA ILE A 234 -11.67 -33.18 -14.72
C ILE A 234 -10.99 -31.89 -14.26
N LEU A 235 -11.78 -30.89 -13.88
CA LEU A 235 -11.27 -29.59 -13.46
C LEU A 235 -10.58 -29.64 -12.10
N LEU A 236 -10.93 -30.58 -11.22
CA LEU A 236 -10.29 -30.73 -9.92
C LEU A 236 -8.80 -31.09 -10.03
N PRO A 237 -8.38 -32.16 -10.73
CA PRO A 237 -6.97 -32.44 -10.92
C PRO A 237 -6.29 -31.35 -11.75
N ILE A 238 -6.96 -30.74 -12.74
CA ILE A 238 -6.39 -29.60 -13.47
C ILE A 238 -6.14 -28.43 -12.52
N HIS A 239 -7.08 -28.08 -11.66
CA HIS A 239 -6.91 -27.05 -10.64
C HIS A 239 -5.80 -27.42 -9.66
N ILE A 240 -5.72 -28.68 -9.21
CA ILE A 240 -4.64 -29.13 -8.32
C ILE A 240 -3.28 -29.09 -9.05
N ILE A 241 -3.19 -29.50 -10.31
CA ILE A 241 -1.98 -29.51 -11.13
C ILE A 241 -1.56 -28.08 -11.50
N ASP A 242 -2.50 -27.21 -11.87
CA ASP A 242 -2.28 -25.78 -12.05
C ASP A 242 -1.67 -25.14 -10.80
N GLN A 243 -2.01 -25.65 -9.62
CA GLN A 243 -1.46 -25.18 -8.34
C GLN A 243 -0.22 -25.96 -7.85
N ILE A 244 0.03 -27.20 -8.31
CA ILE A 244 1.12 -28.09 -7.84
C ILE A 244 2.23 -28.31 -8.91
N TRP A 245 1.87 -28.59 -10.15
CA TRP A 245 2.73 -29.05 -11.26
C TRP A 245 3.14 -27.95 -12.25
N ALA A 246 2.58 -26.75 -12.16
CA ALA A 246 3.08 -25.55 -12.84
C ALA A 246 4.45 -25.06 -12.31
N LYS A 247 5.18 -25.91 -11.57
CA LYS A 247 6.47 -25.57 -10.95
C LYS A 247 7.71 -26.07 -11.71
N ASP A 248 7.61 -27.10 -12.56
CA ASP A 248 8.84 -27.75 -13.08
C ASP A 248 8.93 -28.11 -14.59
N VAL A 249 7.86 -28.03 -15.43
CA VAL A 249 7.94 -28.59 -16.83
C VAL A 249 7.61 -27.63 -17.98
N PHE A 250 6.82 -26.57 -17.79
CA PHE A 250 6.54 -25.59 -18.85
C PHE A 250 7.31 -24.29 -18.62
N ASP A 251 8.56 -24.32 -19.09
CA ASP A 251 9.48 -23.18 -19.17
C ASP A 251 9.05 -22.23 -20.31
N LEU A 252 7.85 -21.66 -20.17
CA LEU A 252 7.35 -20.49 -20.88
C LEU A 252 6.85 -19.49 -19.82
N ASN A 253 7.78 -18.81 -19.16
CA ASN A 253 7.62 -17.50 -18.49
C ASN A 253 6.26 -17.15 -17.86
N LEU A 254 5.62 -18.07 -17.14
CA LEU A 254 4.46 -17.81 -16.31
C LEU A 254 4.57 -18.60 -15.00
N THR A 255 5.68 -18.44 -14.30
CA THR A 255 5.64 -18.52 -12.85
C THR A 255 4.63 -17.47 -12.39
N GLN A 256 3.49 -17.88 -11.82
CA GLN A 256 2.91 -17.06 -10.76
C GLN A 256 3.88 -17.13 -9.59
N ASN A 257 4.86 -16.24 -9.71
CA ASN A 257 5.59 -15.63 -8.65
C ASN A 257 4.63 -15.46 -7.46
N PHE A 258 4.80 -16.25 -6.40
CA PHE A 258 4.91 -15.55 -5.14
C PHE A 258 6.03 -14.56 -5.40
N ASN A 259 5.71 -13.29 -5.64
CA ASN A 259 6.75 -12.32 -5.90
C ASN A 259 7.73 -12.46 -4.76
N THR A 260 8.93 -12.94 -5.07
CA THR A 260 9.99 -12.96 -4.09
C THR A 260 10.34 -11.48 -3.85
N PRO A 261 10.90 -11.12 -2.69
CA PRO A 261 11.39 -9.76 -2.45
C PRO A 261 12.25 -9.23 -3.60
N ALA A 262 12.92 -10.13 -4.33
CA ALA A 262 13.72 -9.81 -5.51
C ALA A 262 12.92 -9.17 -6.67
N HIS A 263 11.64 -9.51 -6.89
CA HIS A 263 10.82 -8.89 -7.95
C HIS A 263 10.47 -7.43 -7.66
N TYR A 264 10.46 -7.04 -6.39
CA TYR A 264 10.24 -5.66 -5.95
C TYR A 264 11.52 -4.93 -5.57
N ALA A 265 12.67 -5.59 -5.75
CA ALA A 265 13.96 -4.97 -5.49
C ALA A 265 14.14 -3.77 -6.42
N ASP A 266 13.85 -3.91 -7.71
CA ASP A 266 13.94 -2.79 -8.64
C ASP A 266 12.65 -1.93 -8.64
N PRO A 267 12.70 -0.63 -8.32
CA PRO A 267 11.55 0.26 -8.40
C PRO A 267 10.92 0.36 -9.80
N ALA A 268 11.66 0.02 -10.87
CA ALA A 268 11.11 -0.03 -12.22
C ALA A 268 9.97 -1.06 -12.35
N SER A 269 10.01 -2.18 -11.60
CA SER A 269 8.92 -3.17 -11.61
C SER A 269 7.61 -2.60 -11.04
N CYS A 270 7.71 -1.61 -10.16
CA CYS A 270 6.55 -0.91 -9.63
C CYS A 270 5.90 -0.02 -10.69
N ALA A 271 6.65 0.45 -11.69
CA ALA A 271 6.14 1.34 -12.72
C ALA A 271 5.12 0.66 -13.65
N GLU A 272 5.16 -0.67 -13.79
CA GLU A 272 4.22 -1.44 -14.61
C GLU A 272 2.76 -1.23 -14.18
N CYS A 273 2.50 -1.11 -12.87
CA CYS A 273 1.16 -0.86 -12.30
C CYS A 273 1.02 0.52 -11.64
N HIS A 274 2.14 1.17 -11.28
CA HIS A 274 2.18 2.43 -10.53
C HIS A 274 3.04 3.49 -11.23
N GLN A 275 2.96 3.56 -12.57
CA GLN A 275 3.74 4.48 -13.41
C GLN A 275 3.70 5.93 -12.92
N THR A 276 2.54 6.37 -12.45
CA THR A 276 2.31 7.75 -12.00
C THR A 276 3.01 8.03 -10.66
N GLN A 277 3.01 7.08 -9.72
CA GLN A 277 3.75 7.19 -8.46
C GLN A 277 5.26 7.06 -8.71
N TYR A 278 5.67 6.17 -9.61
CA TYR A 278 7.06 6.04 -10.04
C TYR A 278 7.60 7.35 -10.62
N ASN A 279 6.89 7.98 -11.55
CA ASN A 279 7.29 9.25 -12.17
C ASN A 279 7.41 10.41 -11.14
N GLU A 280 6.62 10.37 -10.07
CA GLU A 280 6.71 11.34 -8.98
C GLU A 280 7.89 11.07 -8.05
N TRP A 281 8.11 9.80 -7.71
CA TRP A 281 9.15 9.37 -6.80
C TRP A 281 10.55 9.46 -7.44
N ILE A 282 10.71 9.07 -8.71
CA ILE A 282 12.01 9.04 -9.40
C ILE A 282 12.65 10.43 -9.49
N GLY A 283 11.86 11.51 -9.47
CA GLY A 283 12.36 12.89 -9.42
C GLY A 283 12.60 13.44 -8.03
N SER A 284 12.32 12.67 -6.98
CA SER A 284 12.45 13.09 -5.59
C SER A 284 13.86 12.84 -5.06
N MET A 285 14.25 13.59 -4.03
CA MET A 285 15.53 13.34 -3.35
C MET A 285 15.57 12.03 -2.57
N HIS A 286 14.45 11.32 -2.40
CA HIS A 286 14.43 9.95 -1.89
C HIS A 286 15.03 8.97 -2.91
N ALA A 287 14.65 9.06 -4.18
CA ALA A 287 15.23 8.26 -5.27
C ALA A 287 16.71 8.59 -5.54
N HIS A 288 17.13 9.80 -5.17
CA HIS A 288 18.51 10.27 -5.28
C HIS A 288 19.24 10.31 -3.93
N ALA A 289 18.72 9.63 -2.90
CA ALA A 289 19.24 9.79 -1.55
C ALA A 289 20.73 9.40 -1.49
N VAL A 290 21.12 8.27 -2.08
CA VAL A 290 22.52 7.83 -2.13
C VAL A 290 23.33 8.45 -3.27
N ALA A 291 22.67 8.89 -4.35
CA ALA A 291 23.32 9.25 -5.61
C ALA A 291 23.42 10.76 -5.87
N SER A 292 22.90 11.59 -4.96
CA SER A 292 23.05 13.04 -5.04
C SER A 292 24.53 13.43 -4.97
N PRO A 293 25.03 14.32 -5.84
CA PRO A 293 26.46 14.60 -5.93
C PRO A 293 27.04 15.19 -4.64
N VAL A 294 26.29 16.03 -3.92
CA VAL A 294 26.75 16.58 -2.63
C VAL A 294 26.86 15.46 -1.58
N THR A 295 25.91 14.54 -1.57
CA THR A 295 25.92 13.38 -0.67
C THR A 295 27.10 12.47 -0.98
N GLU A 296 27.33 12.12 -2.25
CA GLU A 296 28.45 11.26 -2.65
C GLU A 296 29.81 11.87 -2.27
N LEU A 297 30.02 13.15 -2.59
CA LEU A 297 31.25 13.86 -2.25
C LEU A 297 31.49 13.91 -0.74
N GLN A 298 30.44 14.18 0.05
CA GLN A 298 30.55 14.24 1.50
C GLN A 298 30.78 12.86 2.12
N ASN A 299 30.06 11.82 1.66
CA ASN A 299 30.25 10.44 2.11
C ASN A 299 31.68 9.98 1.84
N HIS A 300 32.22 10.27 0.66
CA HIS A 300 33.60 9.92 0.31
C HIS A 300 34.61 10.55 1.29
N LEU A 301 34.50 11.84 1.57
CA LEU A 301 35.40 12.52 2.52
C LEU A 301 35.23 12.02 3.96
N VAL A 302 34.01 11.76 4.40
CA VAL A 302 33.73 11.22 5.74
C VAL A 302 34.36 9.84 5.90
N VAL A 303 34.11 8.92 4.97
CA VAL A 303 34.63 7.54 5.03
C VAL A 303 36.15 7.51 4.92
N LEU A 304 36.74 8.31 4.02
CA LEU A 304 38.21 8.41 3.95
C LEU A 304 38.80 8.86 5.27
N LYS A 305 38.19 9.87 5.91
CA LYS A 305 38.66 10.36 7.20
C LYS A 305 38.47 9.33 8.32
N GLU A 306 37.38 8.59 8.36
CA GLU A 306 37.21 7.51 9.34
C GLU A 306 38.23 6.38 9.13
N ARG A 307 38.50 5.99 7.87
CA ARG A 307 39.55 5.00 7.55
C ARG A 307 40.93 5.46 8.02
N GLU A 308 41.27 6.73 7.82
CA GLU A 308 42.51 7.34 8.34
C GLU A 308 42.60 7.23 9.87
N LEU A 309 41.53 7.62 10.58
CA LEU A 309 41.50 7.60 12.05
C LEU A 309 41.49 6.18 12.64
N LEU A 310 40.90 5.22 11.93
CA LEU A 310 40.96 3.80 12.28
C LEU A 310 42.38 3.27 12.13
N ALA A 311 43.06 3.62 11.04
CA ALA A 311 44.44 3.21 10.79
C ALA A 311 45.43 3.84 11.80
N SER A 312 45.17 5.07 12.26
CA SER A 312 45.99 5.71 13.30
C SER A 312 45.67 5.24 14.73
N GLY A 313 44.55 4.53 14.93
CA GLY A 313 44.07 4.09 16.23
C GLY A 313 43.35 5.19 17.04
N GLU A 314 43.14 6.38 16.47
CA GLU A 314 42.37 7.46 17.08
C GLU A 314 40.87 7.15 17.13
N LEU A 315 40.38 6.33 16.20
CA LEU A 315 39.01 5.83 16.16
C LEU A 315 39.00 4.31 16.35
N LYS A 316 38.08 3.79 17.18
CA LYS A 316 37.96 2.35 17.45
C LYS A 316 37.09 1.60 16.43
N GLN A 317 36.11 2.29 15.85
CA GLN A 317 35.17 1.76 14.85
C GLN A 317 34.61 2.92 14.02
N ALA A 318 34.29 2.69 12.75
CA ALA A 318 33.53 3.65 11.95
C ALA A 318 32.14 3.84 12.58
N VAL A 319 31.64 5.07 12.59
CA VAL A 319 30.34 5.41 13.19
C VAL A 319 29.51 6.28 12.25
N VAL A 320 30.13 7.30 11.65
CA VAL A 320 29.43 8.27 10.81
C VAL A 320 29.16 7.71 9.42
N GLY A 321 30.17 7.14 8.75
CA GLY A 321 30.02 6.56 7.41
C GLY A 321 29.01 5.41 7.37
N ASP A 322 29.09 4.51 8.36
CA ASP A 322 28.17 3.36 8.48
C ASP A 322 26.73 3.80 8.83
N LEU A 323 26.56 4.93 9.53
CA LEU A 323 25.23 5.49 9.79
C LEU A 323 24.56 6.03 8.52
N CYS A 324 25.31 6.53 7.54
CA CYS A 324 24.76 7.17 6.35
C CYS A 324 23.88 6.21 5.51
N VAL A 325 24.31 4.96 5.33
CA VAL A 325 23.59 3.98 4.50
C VAL A 325 22.20 3.66 5.04
N LYS A 326 22.01 3.72 6.37
CA LYS A 326 20.71 3.49 7.02
C LYS A 326 19.61 4.42 6.51
N CYS A 327 19.95 5.67 6.20
CA CYS A 327 18.99 6.67 5.73
C CYS A 327 19.06 6.89 4.21
N HIS A 328 20.24 6.73 3.62
CA HIS A 328 20.48 7.03 2.21
C HIS A 328 20.27 5.82 1.29
N ALA A 329 20.38 4.60 1.81
CA ALA A 329 20.09 3.33 1.12
C ALA A 329 19.54 2.27 2.11
N PRO A 330 18.39 2.52 2.77
CA PRO A 330 17.87 1.72 3.88
C PRO A 330 17.69 0.23 3.59
N THR A 331 17.37 -0.15 2.35
CA THR A 331 17.22 -1.54 1.91
C THR A 331 18.57 -2.28 1.78
N GLY A 332 19.67 -1.53 1.69
CA GLY A 332 21.04 -2.06 1.79
C GLY A 332 21.52 -2.23 3.24
N TYR A 333 20.68 -1.92 4.23
CA TYR A 333 20.99 -2.05 5.66
C TYR A 333 20.16 -3.19 6.28
N LEU A 334 20.80 -4.34 6.57
CA LEU A 334 20.12 -5.57 7.02
C LEU A 334 20.01 -5.70 8.55
N GLY A 335 20.00 -4.57 9.28
CA GLY A 335 19.64 -4.53 10.70
C GLY A 335 20.80 -4.54 11.70
N ASP A 336 22.05 -4.67 11.26
CA ASP A 336 23.23 -4.45 12.10
C ASP A 336 24.33 -3.65 11.36
N ALA A 337 25.22 -3.01 12.12
CA ALA A 337 26.27 -2.13 11.60
C ALA A 337 27.43 -2.89 10.91
N LYS A 338 27.39 -4.22 10.84
CA LYS A 338 28.41 -5.03 10.13
C LYS A 338 27.87 -5.63 8.84
N ASN A 339 26.56 -5.71 8.69
CA ASN A 339 25.84 -6.30 7.57
C ASN A 339 25.05 -5.22 6.81
N HIS A 340 25.79 -4.32 6.17
CA HIS A 340 25.24 -3.35 5.23
C HIS A 340 26.14 -3.17 4.01
N GLU A 341 25.58 -2.66 2.93
CA GLU A 341 26.37 -2.21 1.78
C GLU A 341 27.31 -1.07 2.18
N ASP A 342 28.52 -1.02 1.62
CA ASP A 342 29.39 0.14 1.77
C ASP A 342 28.70 1.37 1.14
N ILE A 343 28.66 2.48 1.88
CA ILE A 343 28.03 3.73 1.42
C ILE A 343 28.74 4.32 0.19
N LEU A 344 30.00 3.95 -0.06
CA LEU A 344 30.77 4.38 -1.23
C LEU A 344 30.50 3.58 -2.51
N ILE A 345 29.74 2.47 -2.44
CA ILE A 345 29.34 1.76 -3.66
C ILE A 345 28.50 2.71 -4.52
N ALA A 346 28.92 2.90 -5.77
CA ALA A 346 28.22 3.74 -6.72
C ALA A 346 26.79 3.21 -6.95
N ALA A 347 25.83 4.11 -7.13
CA ALA A 347 24.42 3.74 -7.23
C ALA A 347 24.16 2.60 -8.23
N LYS A 348 24.79 2.63 -9.41
CA LYS A 348 24.66 1.61 -10.46
C LYS A 348 25.16 0.21 -10.07
N ASP A 349 26.09 0.12 -9.11
CA ASP A 349 26.77 -1.11 -8.71
C ASP A 349 26.16 -1.71 -7.42
N ARG A 350 25.15 -1.06 -6.85
CA ARG A 350 24.39 -1.54 -5.68
C ARG A 350 23.41 -2.64 -6.05
N ALA A 351 22.95 -3.37 -5.03
CA ALA A 351 21.81 -4.27 -5.22
C ALA A 351 20.59 -3.50 -5.76
N PRO A 352 19.73 -4.12 -6.60
CA PRO A 352 18.57 -3.44 -7.15
C PRO A 352 17.66 -2.76 -6.12
N ALA A 353 17.54 -3.38 -4.93
CA ALA A 353 16.74 -2.86 -3.81
C ALA A 353 17.23 -1.52 -3.25
N SER A 354 18.54 -1.26 -3.29
CA SER A 354 19.22 -0.14 -2.64
C SER A 354 19.82 0.87 -3.62
N ARG A 355 19.87 0.55 -4.92
CA ARG A 355 20.48 1.41 -5.97
C ARG A 355 19.86 2.81 -6.07
N PHE A 356 18.56 2.95 -5.80
CA PHE A 356 17.85 4.22 -5.78
C PHE A 356 17.73 4.84 -4.38
N GLY A 357 18.54 4.39 -3.42
CA GLY A 357 18.49 4.87 -2.06
C GLY A 357 17.17 4.54 -1.34
N VAL A 358 16.31 5.55 -1.11
CA VAL A 358 15.00 5.37 -0.47
C VAL A 358 13.97 5.05 -1.54
N SER A 359 13.73 3.76 -1.76
CA SER A 359 12.88 3.21 -2.82
C SER A 359 11.44 2.92 -2.37
N CYS A 360 10.60 2.44 -3.29
CA CYS A 360 9.20 2.07 -3.00
C CYS A 360 9.12 1.09 -1.83
N VAL A 361 9.94 0.04 -1.87
CA VAL A 361 9.99 -1.01 -0.84
C VAL A 361 10.59 -0.51 0.47
N SER A 362 11.48 0.48 0.44
CA SER A 362 12.00 1.11 1.66
C SER A 362 10.90 1.72 2.53
N CYS A 363 9.76 2.13 1.95
CA CYS A 363 8.61 2.62 2.69
C CYS A 363 7.48 1.57 2.81
N HIS A 364 7.17 0.88 1.71
CA HIS A 364 6.02 -0.02 1.65
C HIS A 364 6.29 -1.41 2.26
N GLN A 365 7.53 -1.79 2.55
CA GLN A 365 7.83 -3.02 3.30
C GLN A 365 8.20 -2.75 4.77
N ILE A 366 8.01 -1.53 5.29
CA ILE A 366 8.26 -1.25 6.72
C ILE A 366 7.25 -2.01 7.58
N GLU A 367 7.73 -3.04 8.27
CA GLU A 367 6.96 -3.83 9.24
C GLU A 367 6.74 -3.03 10.52
N SER A 368 7.81 -2.48 11.07
CA SER A 368 7.79 -1.74 12.33
C SER A 368 8.89 -0.69 12.40
N VAL A 369 8.70 0.28 13.30
CA VAL A 369 9.66 1.33 13.63
C VAL A 369 9.93 1.25 15.13
N THR A 370 11.15 0.90 15.53
CA THR A 370 11.54 0.75 16.94
C THR A 370 12.53 1.82 17.36
N ALA A 371 12.47 2.25 18.63
CA ALA A 371 13.53 3.06 19.23
C ALA A 371 14.81 2.21 19.41
N LEU A 372 15.99 2.82 19.36
CA LEU A 372 17.24 2.15 19.70
C LEU A 372 17.29 1.81 21.21
N GLN A 373 17.90 0.68 21.55
CA GLN A 373 18.18 0.32 22.95
C GLN A 373 19.19 1.32 23.56
N GLY A 374 18.90 1.83 24.76
CA GLY A 374 19.74 2.82 25.47
C GLY A 374 19.26 4.27 25.40
N GLU A 375 18.24 4.57 24.58
CA GLU A 375 17.68 5.93 24.39
C GLU A 375 17.02 6.55 25.64
N SER A 376 16.76 5.78 26.70
CA SER A 376 16.00 6.23 27.88
C SER A 376 16.69 7.33 28.71
N LYS A 377 17.97 7.64 28.43
CA LYS A 377 18.78 8.62 29.19
C LYS A 377 18.90 10.02 28.58
N PHE A 378 18.36 10.27 27.37
CA PHE A 378 18.72 11.48 26.61
C PHE A 378 17.52 12.42 26.29
N PRO A 379 17.74 13.75 26.23
CA PRO A 379 16.72 14.72 25.86
C PRO A 379 16.39 14.74 24.35
N TYR A 380 17.28 14.22 23.49
CA TYR A 380 17.08 14.05 22.05
C TYR A 380 16.65 12.61 21.76
N ARG A 381 15.36 12.34 21.95
CA ARG A 381 14.74 11.04 21.65
C ARG A 381 14.76 10.84 20.12
N ASN A 382 14.72 9.59 19.64
CA ASN A 382 14.19 9.21 18.31
C ASN A 382 15.15 8.89 17.13
N ILE A 383 16.33 8.27 17.30
CA ILE A 383 16.90 7.55 16.13
C ILE A 383 16.17 6.22 16.06
N ARG A 384 15.33 6.01 15.04
CA ARG A 384 14.50 4.80 14.97
C ARG A 384 15.04 3.80 13.96
N ASN A 385 15.04 2.53 14.30
CA ASN A 385 15.28 1.45 13.35
C ASN A 385 13.98 1.15 12.61
N ILE A 386 14.08 0.99 11.30
CA ILE A 386 13.04 0.35 10.51
C ILE A 386 13.36 -1.14 10.43
N LYS A 387 12.33 -1.95 10.61
CA LYS A 387 12.38 -3.36 10.23
C LYS A 387 11.68 -3.48 8.88
N ILE A 388 12.43 -3.84 7.84
CA ILE A 388 11.90 -4.12 6.52
C ILE A 388 11.50 -5.60 6.48
N ASP A 389 10.28 -5.86 6.05
CA ASP A 389 9.73 -7.19 5.83
C ASP A 389 10.29 -7.77 4.52
N ASP A 390 10.85 -8.96 4.58
CA ASP A 390 11.37 -9.73 3.45
C ASP A 390 10.28 -10.59 2.78
N SER A 391 9.02 -10.22 2.93
CA SER A 391 7.92 -10.76 2.14
C SER A 391 7.44 -9.75 1.09
N ALA A 392 6.80 -10.23 0.03
CA ALA A 392 6.13 -9.38 -0.97
C ALA A 392 4.87 -8.66 -0.44
N ILE A 393 4.76 -8.43 0.86
CA ILE A 393 3.63 -7.71 1.45
C ILE A 393 3.89 -6.20 1.38
N MET A 394 3.08 -5.52 0.56
CA MET A 394 3.08 -4.06 0.48
C MET A 394 2.14 -3.46 1.51
N ARG A 395 2.68 -2.60 2.37
CA ARG A 395 1.96 -1.93 3.43
C ARG A 395 1.55 -0.54 3.01
N GLY A 396 0.35 -0.13 3.40
CA GLY A 396 -0.19 1.17 3.09
C GLY A 396 -1.20 1.65 4.11
N GLN A 397 -1.72 2.83 3.87
CA GLN A 397 -2.60 3.55 4.80
C GLN A 397 -4.10 3.29 4.56
N ASN A 398 -4.45 2.64 3.45
CA ASN A 398 -5.82 2.24 3.16
C ASN A 398 -6.17 0.98 3.98
N LYS A 399 -7.34 0.98 4.62
CA LYS A 399 -7.87 -0.17 5.37
C LYS A 399 -8.59 -1.18 4.47
N ASN A 400 -9.12 -0.73 3.34
CA ASN A 400 -9.83 -1.54 2.35
C ASN A 400 -8.87 -2.00 1.26
N ASN A 401 -7.83 -2.71 1.68
CA ASN A 401 -6.76 -3.18 0.82
C ASN A 401 -7.16 -4.52 0.18
N ILE A 402 -7.29 -4.53 -1.15
CA ILE A 402 -7.54 -5.75 -1.93
C ILE A 402 -6.21 -6.11 -2.60
N GLY A 403 -5.56 -7.19 -2.15
CA GLY A 403 -4.35 -7.71 -2.79
C GLY A 403 -4.68 -8.29 -4.16
N ASN A 404 -3.71 -8.31 -5.06
CA ASN A 404 -3.86 -8.90 -6.40
C ASN A 404 -2.79 -9.99 -6.63
N ALA A 405 -2.76 -10.54 -7.85
CA ALA A 405 -1.79 -11.56 -8.24
C ALA A 405 -0.32 -11.09 -8.20
N ALA A 406 -0.06 -9.78 -8.15
CA ALA A 406 1.29 -9.25 -8.02
C ALA A 406 1.73 -9.23 -6.54
N HIS A 407 1.09 -8.45 -5.67
CA HIS A 407 1.46 -8.44 -4.24
C HIS A 407 0.25 -8.45 -3.32
N GLN A 408 0.45 -9.04 -2.13
CA GLN A 408 -0.45 -8.84 -1.02
C GLN A 408 -0.34 -7.39 -0.54
N ASN A 409 -1.44 -6.85 -0.03
CA ASN A 409 -1.43 -5.55 0.63
C ASN A 409 -1.97 -5.62 2.05
N ARG A 410 -1.38 -4.83 2.96
CA ARG A 410 -1.79 -4.77 4.37
C ARG A 410 -1.87 -3.33 4.85
N PHE A 411 -2.86 -3.05 5.69
CA PHE A 411 -2.90 -1.77 6.39
C PHE A 411 -1.71 -1.67 7.36
N SER A 412 -1.07 -0.51 7.43
CA SER A 412 0.02 -0.22 8.38
C SER A 412 -0.25 1.07 9.12
N ALA A 413 -0.54 0.92 10.42
CA ALA A 413 -0.62 2.05 11.34
C ALA A 413 0.71 2.81 11.44
N THR A 414 1.84 2.13 11.20
CA THR A 414 3.19 2.69 11.20
C THR A 414 3.36 3.70 10.07
N ILE A 415 2.98 3.34 8.84
CA ILE A 415 3.09 4.23 7.66
C ILE A 415 2.13 5.41 7.77
N SER A 416 0.97 5.22 8.39
CA SER A 416 0.02 6.30 8.68
C SER A 416 0.46 7.25 9.81
N ASN A 417 1.61 7.00 10.45
CA ASN A 417 2.11 7.79 11.58
C ASN A 417 3.42 8.51 11.20
N PRO A 418 3.56 9.82 11.49
CA PRO A 418 4.79 10.59 11.23
C PRO A 418 6.07 9.99 11.82
N VAL A 419 5.95 9.11 12.82
CA VAL A 419 7.06 8.37 13.41
C VAL A 419 7.89 7.60 12.37
N VAL A 420 7.30 7.17 11.25
CA VAL A 420 8.03 6.51 10.16
C VAL A 420 9.08 7.44 9.55
N CYS A 421 8.77 8.73 9.43
CA CYS A 421 9.68 9.74 8.89
C CYS A 421 10.82 10.03 9.88
N ALA A 422 10.59 9.86 11.19
CA ALA A 422 11.60 10.08 12.23
C ALA A 422 12.80 9.13 12.11
N SER A 423 12.62 7.95 11.49
CA SER A 423 13.71 6.98 11.27
C SER A 423 14.89 7.56 10.48
N CYS A 424 14.60 8.48 9.54
CA CYS A 424 15.60 9.13 8.71
C CYS A 424 15.71 10.65 8.96
N HIS A 425 14.65 11.29 9.47
CA HIS A 425 14.60 12.74 9.68
C HIS A 425 14.95 13.22 11.09
N THR A 426 15.44 12.32 11.95
CA THR A 426 16.15 12.63 13.20
C THR A 426 17.48 11.87 13.19
N VAL A 427 18.58 12.61 13.01
CA VAL A 427 19.94 12.07 12.88
C VAL A 427 20.80 12.68 13.98
N ALA A 428 21.39 11.83 14.81
CA ALA A 428 22.40 12.22 15.76
C ALA A 428 23.54 11.20 15.75
N VAL A 429 24.73 11.66 16.10
CA VAL A 429 25.94 10.83 16.19
C VAL A 429 26.36 10.77 17.66
N GLU A 430 26.58 9.57 18.17
CA GLU A 430 27.16 9.36 19.50
C GLU A 430 28.69 9.38 19.40
N ASP A 431 29.35 9.98 20.41
CA ASP A 431 30.80 9.89 20.55
C ASP A 431 31.22 8.43 20.88
N PRO A 432 31.99 7.77 19.99
CA PRO A 432 32.41 6.38 20.19
C PRO A 432 33.32 6.17 21.41
N ALA A 433 34.00 7.22 21.88
CA ALA A 433 34.94 7.14 23.00
C ALA A 433 34.26 7.29 24.37
N THR A 434 33.20 8.09 24.44
CA THR A 434 32.55 8.44 25.73
C THR A 434 31.13 7.91 25.88
N GLN A 435 30.46 7.52 24.78
CA GLN A 435 29.04 7.11 24.72
C GLN A 435 28.06 8.09 25.40
N ASN A 436 28.49 9.33 25.68
CA ASN A 436 27.74 10.31 26.48
C ASN A 436 27.52 11.63 25.73
N ALA A 437 28.35 11.97 24.75
CA ALA A 437 28.17 13.17 23.92
C ALA A 437 27.44 12.81 22.62
N ILE A 438 26.23 13.36 22.46
CA ILE A 438 25.42 13.20 21.25
C ILE A 438 25.47 14.50 20.44
N LEU A 439 25.87 14.40 19.17
CA LEU A 439 25.84 15.48 18.19
C LEU A 439 24.57 15.38 17.33
N PRO A 440 23.52 16.19 17.55
CA PRO A 440 22.35 16.21 16.68
C PRO A 440 22.69 16.91 15.35
N LEU A 441 22.81 16.12 14.29
CA LEU A 441 23.05 16.60 12.92
C LEU A 441 21.76 17.13 12.27
N GLN A 442 20.64 16.45 12.55
CA GLN A 442 19.30 16.81 12.09
C GLN A 442 18.27 16.40 13.15
N ASP A 443 17.28 17.25 13.42
CA ASP A 443 16.28 16.97 14.46
C ASP A 443 14.84 17.37 14.06
N THR A 444 14.54 17.33 12.76
CA THR A 444 13.32 17.92 12.19
C THR A 444 12.04 17.27 12.71
N TYR A 445 12.03 15.97 12.99
CA TYR A 445 10.86 15.32 13.60
C TYR A 445 10.61 15.82 15.03
N THR A 446 11.64 16.01 15.84
CA THR A 446 11.48 16.56 17.20
C THR A 446 11.06 18.02 17.17
N GLU A 447 11.59 18.81 16.23
CA GLU A 447 11.15 20.19 15.97
C GLU A 447 9.65 20.24 15.59
N TRP A 448 9.18 19.27 14.79
CA TRP A 448 7.76 19.12 14.45
C TRP A 448 6.91 18.66 15.65
N LEU A 449 7.37 17.67 16.40
CA LEU A 449 6.64 17.07 17.51
C LEU A 449 6.44 18.06 18.67
N THR A 450 7.48 18.81 19.01
CA THR A 450 7.46 19.74 20.14
C THR A 450 6.69 21.02 19.83
N GLY A 451 6.62 21.40 18.55
CA GLY A 451 5.89 22.59 18.09
C GLY A 451 6.32 23.89 18.77
N GLY A 452 5.71 25.01 18.39
CA GLY A 452 5.81 26.24 19.16
C GLY A 452 4.85 26.20 20.36
N LYS A 453 5.18 26.89 21.47
CA LYS A 453 4.33 26.93 22.69
C LYS A 453 2.85 27.30 22.45
N ASN A 454 2.54 28.01 21.35
CA ASN A 454 1.21 28.56 21.08
C ASN A 454 0.60 28.06 19.75
N PHE A 455 1.24 27.13 19.05
CA PHE A 455 0.78 26.63 17.76
C PHE A 455 1.45 25.28 17.41
N SER A 456 0.64 24.25 17.18
CA SER A 456 1.14 22.90 16.86
C SER A 456 0.51 22.36 15.58
N TRP A 457 1.35 21.65 14.82
CA TRP A 457 0.97 20.79 13.69
C TRP A 457 1.07 19.30 14.05
N SER A 458 1.17 18.96 15.33
CA SER A 458 1.37 17.58 15.81
C SER A 458 0.24 16.61 15.42
N ASP A 459 -0.92 17.13 15.02
CA ASP A 459 -2.06 16.38 14.50
C ASP A 459 -2.05 16.20 12.97
N THR A 460 -1.01 16.70 12.29
CA THR A 460 -0.90 16.78 10.84
C THR A 460 0.33 16.02 10.37
N HIS A 461 0.15 15.04 9.49
CA HIS A 461 1.25 14.21 9.03
C HIS A 461 2.15 14.97 8.05
N CYS A 462 3.46 14.69 8.03
CA CYS A 462 4.46 15.28 7.12
C CYS A 462 4.01 15.26 5.64
N MET A 463 3.49 14.12 5.15
CA MET A 463 2.95 13.96 3.79
C MET A 463 1.82 14.96 3.45
N SER A 464 1.09 15.47 4.45
CA SER A 464 0.04 16.49 4.22
C SER A 464 0.60 17.80 3.67
N CYS A 465 1.90 18.06 3.85
CA CYS A 465 2.60 19.22 3.27
C CYS A 465 3.55 18.81 2.14
N HIS A 466 4.32 17.74 2.32
CA HIS A 466 5.41 17.37 1.40
C HIS A 466 4.92 16.64 0.12
N ASN A 467 3.68 16.13 0.13
CA ASN A 467 3.14 15.25 -0.89
C ASN A 467 1.83 15.79 -1.50
N MET A 468 1.57 17.10 -1.40
CA MET A 468 0.35 17.70 -1.92
C MET A 468 0.62 18.71 -3.05
N PRO A 469 -0.32 18.95 -3.97
CA PRO A 469 -0.17 19.98 -5.00
C PRO A 469 -0.23 21.38 -4.37
N LEU A 470 0.82 22.17 -4.56
CA LEU A 470 1.00 23.44 -3.85
C LEU A 470 0.56 24.69 -4.63
N ASP A 471 0.29 24.58 -5.95
CA ASP A 471 0.06 25.75 -6.81
C ASP A 471 -1.10 26.64 -6.32
N ASN A 472 -2.21 26.01 -5.94
CA ASN A 472 -3.38 26.72 -5.40
C ASN A 472 -3.07 27.41 -4.06
N ILE A 473 -2.26 26.79 -3.19
CA ILE A 473 -1.87 27.40 -1.91
C ILE A 473 -0.94 28.58 -2.16
N VAL A 474 0.03 28.44 -3.05
CA VAL A 474 0.94 29.53 -3.45
C VAL A 474 0.15 30.73 -3.97
N ALA A 475 -0.84 30.50 -4.85
CA ALA A 475 -1.70 31.56 -5.36
C ALA A 475 -2.48 32.29 -4.24
N GLN A 476 -2.98 31.55 -3.25
CA GLN A 476 -3.63 32.16 -2.07
C GLN A 476 -2.64 32.96 -1.22
N VAL A 477 -1.42 32.46 -1.01
CA VAL A 477 -0.36 33.20 -0.29
C VAL A 477 0.00 34.49 -1.01
N GLN A 478 0.16 34.45 -2.33
CA GLN A 478 0.43 35.63 -3.16
C GLN A 478 -0.72 36.65 -3.07
N LYS A 479 -1.97 36.20 -3.13
CA LYS A 479 -3.14 37.07 -2.95
C LYS A 479 -3.15 37.75 -1.58
N MET A 480 -2.84 37.01 -0.51
CA MET A 480 -2.73 37.57 0.84
C MET A 480 -1.56 38.55 0.99
N GLN A 481 -0.47 38.31 0.25
CA GLN A 481 0.68 39.22 0.16
C GLN A 481 0.29 40.53 -0.54
N GLN A 482 -0.36 40.46 -1.70
CA GLN A 482 -0.84 41.63 -2.46
C GLN A 482 -1.84 42.47 -1.66
N GLN A 483 -2.72 41.82 -0.89
CA GLN A 483 -3.65 42.48 0.03
C GLN A 483 -2.97 43.05 1.29
N ARG A 484 -1.65 42.89 1.45
CA ARG A 484 -0.85 43.30 2.63
C ARG A 484 -1.45 42.85 3.97
N LEU A 485 -2.13 41.69 3.99
CA LEU A 485 -2.80 41.21 5.21
C LEU A 485 -1.81 41.07 6.37
N PRO A 486 -2.23 41.36 7.62
CA PRO A 486 -1.44 41.05 8.82
C PRO A 486 -0.99 39.59 8.86
N LEU A 487 0.26 39.34 9.28
CA LEU A 487 0.86 37.99 9.26
C LEU A 487 0.01 36.95 10.03
N LYS A 488 -0.57 37.33 11.18
CA LYS A 488 -1.49 36.47 11.94
C LYS A 488 -2.73 36.05 11.14
N GLN A 489 -3.31 36.95 10.34
CA GLN A 489 -4.46 36.63 9.49
C GLN A 489 -4.06 35.69 8.33
N ARG A 490 -2.84 35.84 7.79
CA ARG A 490 -2.32 34.91 6.78
C ARG A 490 -2.19 33.50 7.32
N LEU A 491 -1.65 33.34 8.53
CA LEU A 491 -1.59 32.05 9.23
C LEU A 491 -2.98 31.43 9.43
N GLN A 492 -3.95 32.22 9.88
CA GLN A 492 -5.32 31.74 10.10
C GLN A 492 -5.98 31.24 8.80
N ARG A 493 -5.67 31.86 7.65
CA ARG A 493 -6.19 31.46 6.34
C ARG A 493 -5.45 30.28 5.73
N ILE A 494 -4.14 30.14 5.94
CA ILE A 494 -3.36 29.05 5.34
C ILE A 494 -3.57 27.71 6.05
N LYS A 495 -3.75 27.73 7.37
CA LYS A 495 -3.93 26.52 8.18
C LYS A 495 -5.03 25.58 7.65
N PRO A 496 -6.29 26.05 7.41
CA PRO A 496 -7.34 25.18 6.90
C PRO A 496 -7.06 24.67 5.48
N LEU A 497 -6.34 25.42 4.65
CA LEU A 497 -5.97 24.97 3.29
C LEU A 497 -5.03 23.76 3.33
N ILE A 498 -4.07 23.76 4.26
CA ILE A 498 -3.15 22.64 4.47
C ILE A 498 -3.89 21.48 5.14
N GLN A 499 -4.67 21.74 6.18
CA GLN A 499 -5.41 20.70 6.92
C GLN A 499 -6.52 20.02 6.10
N LYS A 500 -7.03 20.66 5.03
CA LYS A 500 -7.96 20.01 4.10
C LYS A 500 -7.34 18.79 3.39
N ASN A 501 -6.02 18.73 3.32
CA ASN A 501 -5.25 17.62 2.74
C ASN A 501 -4.72 16.67 3.82
N LYS A 502 -5.37 16.58 4.99
CA LYS A 502 -5.05 15.55 5.98
C LYS A 502 -5.22 14.16 5.35
N LEU A 503 -4.33 13.24 5.73
CA LEU A 503 -4.40 11.83 5.32
C LEU A 503 -5.79 11.27 5.66
N ALA A 504 -6.58 10.98 4.64
CA ALA A 504 -7.87 10.33 4.82
C ALA A 504 -7.66 8.81 4.91
N SER A 505 -8.30 8.15 5.88
CA SER A 505 -8.22 6.69 6.07
C SER A 505 -8.78 5.86 4.91
N ASN A 506 -9.41 6.52 3.93
CA ASN A 506 -10.17 5.91 2.85
C ASN A 506 -9.61 6.29 1.46
N ASP A 507 -8.41 6.86 1.39
CA ASP A 507 -7.76 7.11 0.10
C ASP A 507 -7.32 5.77 -0.50
N SER A 508 -8.16 5.22 -1.38
CA SER A 508 -7.89 4.00 -2.11
C SER A 508 -6.91 4.29 -3.25
N PHE A 509 -5.63 4.01 -3.01
CA PHE A 509 -4.55 4.13 -4.02
C PHE A 509 -4.41 2.90 -4.92
N ALA A 510 -5.21 1.86 -4.71
CA ALA A 510 -5.26 0.74 -5.63
C ALA A 510 -5.94 1.22 -6.91
N ALA A 511 -5.36 0.89 -8.08
CA ALA A 511 -6.11 0.86 -9.33
C ALA A 511 -7.43 0.13 -9.05
N ASP A 512 -8.55 0.67 -9.54
CA ASP A 512 -9.83 -0.03 -9.45
C ASP A 512 -9.64 -1.42 -10.08
N PRO A 513 -9.83 -2.52 -9.35
CA PRO A 513 -9.61 -3.87 -9.89
C PRO A 513 -10.50 -4.17 -11.12
N ALA A 514 -11.57 -3.39 -11.32
CA ALA A 514 -12.49 -3.48 -12.45
C ALA A 514 -12.18 -2.49 -13.59
N GLN A 515 -11.24 -1.56 -13.42
CA GLN A 515 -10.78 -0.66 -14.49
C GLN A 515 -9.40 -1.11 -14.94
N ASN A 516 -9.15 -1.01 -16.25
CA ASN A 516 -7.84 -1.26 -16.85
C ASN A 516 -6.73 -0.72 -15.94
N TYR A 517 -5.70 -1.55 -15.69
CA TYR A 517 -4.52 -1.17 -14.90
C TYR A 517 -3.85 0.14 -15.37
N ASP A 518 -4.14 0.56 -16.60
CA ASP A 518 -3.69 1.81 -17.24
C ASP A 518 -4.68 3.00 -17.16
N ALA A 519 -5.87 2.84 -16.57
CA ALA A 519 -6.82 3.93 -16.45
C ALA A 519 -6.27 4.96 -15.45
N PRO A 520 -6.08 6.24 -15.86
CA PRO A 520 -5.63 7.26 -14.93
C PRO A 520 -6.62 7.37 -13.78
N ILE A 521 -6.16 7.15 -12.54
CA ILE A 521 -6.95 7.39 -11.33
C ILE A 521 -7.55 8.78 -11.47
N SER A 522 -8.89 8.85 -11.53
CA SER A 522 -9.59 10.11 -11.79
C SER A 522 -9.04 11.22 -10.89
N ALA A 523 -8.69 12.37 -11.50
CA ALA A 523 -7.94 13.45 -10.87
C ALA A 523 -8.58 14.02 -9.58
N GLY A 524 -9.85 13.70 -9.31
CA GLY A 524 -10.57 14.07 -8.08
C GLY A 524 -10.35 13.15 -6.87
N VAL A 525 -9.75 11.97 -7.04
CA VAL A 525 -9.56 10.98 -5.96
C VAL A 525 -8.14 11.01 -5.38
N ARG A 526 -7.16 11.53 -6.13
CA ARG A 526 -5.74 11.50 -5.74
C ARG A 526 -5.35 12.69 -4.85
N ARG A 527 -5.31 12.49 -3.53
CA ARG A 527 -4.93 13.56 -2.58
C ARG A 527 -3.43 13.63 -2.28
N PHE A 528 -2.67 12.56 -2.53
CA PHE A 528 -1.22 12.49 -2.23
C PHE A 528 -0.36 12.08 -3.43
N GLN A 529 0.78 12.76 -3.58
CA GLN A 529 1.79 12.60 -4.62
C GLN A 529 3.07 12.03 -4.00
N HIS A 530 3.80 11.15 -4.69
CA HIS A 530 5.05 10.54 -4.21
C HIS A 530 6.28 11.41 -4.50
N THR A 531 6.13 12.74 -4.53
CA THR A 531 7.25 13.65 -4.82
C THR A 531 8.11 13.99 -3.61
N PHE A 532 7.58 13.79 -2.39
CA PHE A 532 8.28 14.00 -1.12
C PHE A 532 9.11 15.29 -1.10
N THR A 533 8.49 16.39 -1.49
CA THR A 533 9.19 17.61 -1.90
C THR A 533 10.00 18.16 -0.73
N GLY A 534 11.32 18.26 -0.89
CA GLY A 534 12.23 18.90 0.07
C GLY A 534 12.64 20.30 -0.38
N VAL A 535 13.80 20.75 0.13
CA VAL A 535 14.46 21.99 -0.33
C VAL A 535 15.66 21.71 -1.25
N ASP A 536 15.97 20.44 -1.45
CA ASP A 536 17.08 19.98 -2.28
C ASP A 536 16.56 19.43 -3.62
N TYR A 537 17.43 19.44 -4.61
CA TYR A 537 17.24 18.90 -5.95
C TYR A 537 18.60 18.41 -6.46
N HIS A 538 18.59 17.47 -7.41
CA HIS A 538 19.81 16.95 -8.00
C HIS A 538 20.57 18.05 -8.74
N LEU A 539 21.85 18.25 -8.43
CA LEU A 539 22.64 19.35 -8.99
C LEU A 539 23.34 19.02 -10.31
N GLU A 540 23.46 17.74 -10.67
CA GLU A 540 24.02 17.34 -11.97
C GLU A 540 22.91 17.17 -13.02
N SER A 541 23.23 17.53 -14.27
CA SER A 541 22.31 17.46 -15.42
C SER A 541 22.04 16.02 -15.86
N GLN A 542 23.02 15.14 -15.72
CA GLN A 542 22.87 13.71 -15.94
C GLN A 542 22.44 13.05 -14.64
N GLN A 543 21.32 12.32 -14.70
CA GLN A 543 20.88 11.49 -13.59
C GLN A 543 21.65 10.17 -13.62
N PRO A 544 22.00 9.60 -12.45
CA PRO A 544 22.74 8.33 -12.37
C PRO A 544 22.00 7.13 -12.98
N PHE A 545 20.71 7.31 -13.32
CA PHE A 545 19.83 6.27 -13.86
C PHE A 545 19.36 6.55 -15.30
N ALA A 546 19.90 7.56 -15.99
CA ALA A 546 19.57 7.85 -17.38
C ALA A 546 20.50 7.05 -18.31
N GLN A 547 20.06 5.88 -18.80
CA GLN A 547 20.86 5.09 -19.73
C GLN A 547 20.64 5.48 -21.21
N ASP A 548 19.49 6.09 -21.57
CA ASP A 548 19.13 6.41 -22.98
C ASP A 548 18.63 7.87 -23.19
N GLU A 549 18.70 8.37 -24.43
CA GLU A 549 18.26 9.74 -24.81
C GLU A 549 16.76 9.99 -24.60
N ALA A 550 15.91 8.96 -24.80
CA ALA A 550 14.48 9.04 -24.54
C ALA A 550 14.19 9.31 -23.05
N ASP A 551 14.93 8.62 -22.16
CA ASP A 551 14.86 8.81 -20.72
C ASP A 551 15.43 10.17 -20.28
N PHE A 552 16.44 10.70 -20.98
CA PHE A 552 17.00 12.02 -20.69
C PHE A 552 15.95 13.15 -20.82
N SER A 553 15.15 13.15 -21.89
CA SER A 553 14.09 14.15 -22.09
C SER A 553 13.02 14.08 -20.99
N LYS A 554 12.60 12.87 -20.62
CA LYS A 554 11.65 12.61 -19.54
C LYS A 554 12.20 13.06 -18.19
N ASN A 555 13.48 12.78 -17.93
CA ASN A 555 14.19 13.21 -16.72
C ASN A 555 14.31 14.73 -16.64
N SER A 556 14.51 15.44 -17.76
CA SER A 556 14.56 16.91 -17.77
C SER A 556 13.24 17.55 -17.34
N ALA A 557 12.11 16.99 -17.79
CA ALA A 557 10.77 17.45 -17.40
C ALA A 557 10.48 17.14 -15.92
N ILE A 558 10.86 15.95 -15.46
CA ILE A 558 10.75 15.55 -14.05
C ILE A 558 11.58 16.50 -13.17
N HIS A 559 12.82 16.81 -13.55
CA HIS A 559 13.69 17.74 -12.82
C HIS A 559 13.12 19.17 -12.77
N ALA A 560 12.59 19.67 -13.89
CA ALA A 560 11.90 20.95 -13.93
C ALA A 560 10.68 20.97 -12.99
N SER A 561 9.89 19.89 -12.97
CA SER A 561 8.75 19.73 -12.06
C SER A 561 9.20 19.72 -10.59
N THR A 562 10.26 18.97 -10.24
CA THR A 562 10.84 18.95 -8.90
C THR A 562 11.28 20.34 -8.46
N ASN A 563 12.01 21.07 -9.31
CA ASN A 563 12.44 22.44 -9.02
C ASN A 563 11.26 23.40 -8.76
N GLN A 564 10.19 23.28 -9.56
CA GLN A 564 8.98 24.08 -9.35
C GLN A 564 8.31 23.75 -8.02
N ARG A 565 8.23 22.47 -7.66
CA ARG A 565 7.67 22.02 -6.37
C ARG A 565 8.48 22.53 -5.19
N VAL A 566 9.81 22.46 -5.26
CA VAL A 566 10.72 23.03 -4.25
C VAL A 566 10.46 24.54 -4.08
N ASN A 567 10.35 25.28 -5.18
CA ASN A 567 10.03 26.71 -5.16
C ASN A 567 8.66 26.99 -4.51
N ASN A 568 7.65 26.21 -4.87
CA ASN A 568 6.31 26.34 -4.30
C ASN A 568 6.29 26.04 -2.80
N LEU A 569 7.00 25.00 -2.35
CA LEU A 569 7.14 24.66 -0.94
C LEU A 569 7.81 25.79 -0.15
N LEU A 570 8.87 26.38 -0.70
CA LEU A 570 9.54 27.52 -0.09
C LEU A 570 8.60 28.74 0.00
N LYS A 571 7.85 29.07 -1.07
CA LYS A 571 6.93 30.22 -1.10
C LYS A 571 5.79 30.18 -0.08
N ILE A 572 5.41 29.00 0.39
CA ILE A 572 4.41 28.86 1.45
C ILE A 572 5.03 28.78 2.86
N SER A 573 6.35 28.57 2.95
CA SER A 573 7.03 28.30 4.22
C SER A 573 7.13 29.54 5.13
N SER A 574 7.28 30.73 4.54
CA SER A 574 7.46 31.98 5.28
C SER A 574 6.61 33.13 4.73
N ALA A 575 6.45 34.17 5.54
CA ALA A 575 5.92 35.46 5.12
C ALA A 575 6.68 36.59 5.81
N ILE A 576 6.78 37.74 5.14
CA ILE A 576 7.37 38.95 5.72
C ILE A 576 6.44 40.15 5.59
N LYS A 577 6.57 41.09 6.52
CA LYS A 577 5.84 42.37 6.49
C LYS A 577 6.69 43.50 7.08
N ILE A 578 7.00 44.50 6.27
CA ILE A 578 7.69 45.72 6.69
C ILE A 578 6.76 46.51 7.64
N GLN A 579 7.29 46.85 8.81
CA GLN A 579 6.60 47.65 9.83
C GLN A 579 6.99 49.12 9.74
N LYS A 580 8.27 49.37 9.50
CA LYS A 580 8.84 50.71 9.37
C LYS A 580 10.03 50.67 8.44
N ALA A 581 10.17 51.68 7.61
CA ALA A 581 11.30 51.83 6.70
C ALA A 581 11.80 53.27 6.75
N SER A 582 13.11 53.45 6.62
CA SER A 582 13.80 54.74 6.49
C SER A 582 14.96 54.59 5.52
N ALA A 583 15.63 55.69 5.19
CA ALA A 583 16.73 55.68 4.23
C ALA A 583 17.97 54.83 4.64
N ASN A 584 18.08 54.45 5.92
CA ASN A 584 19.21 53.69 6.46
C ASN A 584 18.82 52.53 7.40
N SER A 585 17.52 52.27 7.58
CA SER A 585 17.05 51.19 8.43
C SER A 585 15.68 50.67 8.03
N VAL A 586 15.43 49.38 8.28
CA VAL A 586 14.12 48.74 8.10
C VAL A 586 13.81 47.86 9.30
N THR A 587 12.60 47.98 9.82
CA THR A 587 12.01 47.05 10.77
C THR A 587 11.02 46.15 10.01
N VAL A 588 11.27 44.85 10.03
CA VAL A 588 10.46 43.84 9.33
C VAL A 588 10.05 42.75 10.29
N ASP A 589 8.80 42.31 10.19
CA ASP A 589 8.32 41.10 10.85
C ASP A 589 8.51 39.93 9.88
N VAL A 590 9.21 38.88 10.32
CA VAL A 590 9.43 37.63 9.57
C VAL A 590 8.72 36.50 10.28
N MET A 591 7.99 35.69 9.53
CA MET A 591 7.15 34.63 10.06
C MET A 591 7.49 33.27 9.47
N ASN A 592 7.52 32.24 10.31
CA ASN A 592 7.35 30.86 9.86
C ASN A 592 5.84 30.61 9.66
N LEU A 593 5.40 30.58 8.40
CA LEU A 593 3.99 30.67 8.04
C LEU A 593 3.28 29.32 8.07
N ALA A 594 3.85 28.30 7.42
CA ALA A 594 3.17 27.03 7.17
C ALA A 594 3.91 25.81 7.71
N THR A 595 5.18 25.94 8.12
CA THR A 595 5.97 24.76 8.45
C THR A 595 5.64 24.24 9.84
N GLY A 596 5.67 22.91 9.97
CA GLY A 596 5.49 22.21 11.23
C GLY A 596 6.71 22.21 12.13
N HIS A 597 7.89 22.47 11.55
CA HIS A 597 9.21 22.42 12.18
C HIS A 597 9.86 23.82 12.19
N HIS A 598 11.13 23.91 12.60
CA HIS A 598 11.87 25.18 12.54
C HIS A 598 12.14 25.63 11.10
N LEU A 599 12.38 26.92 10.88
CA LEU A 599 12.79 27.45 9.57
C LEU A 599 14.12 28.24 9.71
N PRO A 600 15.20 27.82 9.01
CA PRO A 600 15.36 26.55 8.28
C PRO A 600 15.41 25.31 9.21
N ALA A 601 15.19 24.12 8.65
CA ALA A 601 15.33 22.81 9.33
C ALA A 601 16.21 21.85 8.50
N GLY A 602 16.24 20.56 8.88
CA GLY A 602 17.06 19.53 8.24
C GLY A 602 18.53 19.63 8.63
N PHE A 603 19.42 19.35 7.68
CA PHE A 603 20.86 19.65 7.72
C PHE A 603 21.10 21.17 7.67
N ALA A 604 20.61 21.90 8.69
CA ALA A 604 20.47 23.35 8.65
C ALA A 604 21.81 24.11 8.60
N PHE A 605 22.94 23.47 8.89
CA PHE A 605 24.27 24.04 8.66
C PHE A 605 24.58 24.17 7.16
N ALA A 606 23.98 23.32 6.33
CA ALA A 606 24.06 23.38 4.88
C ALA A 606 22.94 24.22 4.26
N ARG A 607 22.04 24.86 5.02
CA ARG A 607 20.91 25.65 4.50
C ARG A 607 21.13 27.14 4.73
N GLU A 608 21.24 27.93 3.66
CA GLU A 608 21.48 29.37 3.76
C GLU A 608 20.20 30.16 3.53
N MET A 609 19.76 30.93 4.53
CA MET A 609 18.60 31.81 4.43
C MET A 609 18.94 33.17 5.00
N TRP A 610 18.67 34.26 4.29
CA TRP A 610 19.02 35.61 4.74
C TRP A 610 18.02 36.68 4.27
N LEU A 611 18.04 37.83 4.94
CA LEU A 611 17.29 39.00 4.51
C LEU A 611 18.16 39.88 3.59
N GLU A 612 17.65 40.16 2.41
CA GLU A 612 18.18 41.16 1.48
C GLU A 612 17.32 42.43 1.55
N VAL A 613 17.96 43.60 1.55
CA VAL A 613 17.26 44.89 1.52
C VAL A 613 17.67 45.66 0.28
N SER A 614 16.69 46.12 -0.48
CA SER A 614 16.87 46.97 -1.66
C SER A 614 16.11 48.29 -1.52
N ALA A 615 16.61 49.35 -2.14
CA ALA A 615 15.89 50.60 -2.27
C ALA A 615 15.90 51.07 -3.73
N SER A 616 14.84 51.76 -4.13
CA SER A 616 14.69 52.38 -5.46
C SER A 616 14.46 53.88 -5.29
N PRO A 617 15.15 54.74 -6.07
CA PRO A 617 14.87 56.16 -6.12
C PRO A 617 13.61 56.49 -6.94
N SER A 618 13.10 55.54 -7.75
CA SER A 618 11.89 55.70 -8.53
C SER A 618 10.64 55.17 -7.81
N ARG A 619 9.48 55.79 -8.10
CA ARG A 619 8.17 55.27 -7.70
C ARG A 619 7.62 54.22 -8.68
N SER A 620 8.14 54.16 -9.91
CA SER A 620 7.54 53.39 -11.02
C SER A 620 8.52 52.52 -11.82
N GLY A 621 9.82 52.51 -11.50
CA GLY A 621 10.85 51.74 -12.25
C GLY A 621 11.56 50.67 -11.40
N ASP A 622 12.12 49.64 -12.02
CA ASP A 622 12.84 48.55 -11.33
C ASP A 622 14.31 48.83 -11.04
N ASP A 623 14.65 50.09 -10.78
CA ASP A 623 15.98 50.58 -10.43
C ASP A 623 16.35 50.28 -8.97
N TRP A 624 16.34 48.99 -8.63
CA TRP A 624 16.65 48.48 -7.30
C TRP A 624 18.16 48.44 -7.04
N VAL A 625 18.57 49.15 -5.99
CA VAL A 625 19.93 49.13 -5.45
C VAL A 625 19.92 48.28 -4.18
N VAL A 626 20.67 47.18 -4.16
CA VAL A 626 20.78 46.32 -2.97
C VAL A 626 21.68 46.99 -1.94
N LEU A 627 21.11 47.24 -0.76
CA LEU A 627 21.76 47.92 0.35
C LEU A 627 22.38 46.95 1.36
N LEU A 628 21.85 45.73 1.45
CA LEU A 628 22.27 44.68 2.38
C LEU A 628 21.98 43.30 1.78
N GLY A 629 22.87 42.34 1.98
CA GLY A 629 22.67 40.95 1.54
C GLY A 629 22.90 40.71 0.05
N GLY A 630 23.65 41.60 -0.61
CA GLY A 630 24.04 41.51 -2.02
C GLY A 630 25.52 41.81 -2.25
N LYS A 631 25.92 42.00 -3.51
CA LYS A 631 27.30 42.31 -3.89
C LYS A 631 27.32 43.44 -4.90
N ASN A 632 28.21 44.43 -4.69
CA ASN A 632 28.36 45.58 -5.59
C ASN A 632 27.03 46.27 -5.92
N ASN A 633 26.19 46.49 -4.90
CA ASN A 633 24.87 47.10 -4.99
C ASN A 633 23.84 46.32 -5.84
N LYS A 634 24.12 45.06 -6.19
CA LYS A 634 23.23 44.18 -6.94
C LYS A 634 22.85 42.96 -6.10
N ALA A 635 21.76 42.31 -6.49
CA ALA A 635 21.36 41.03 -5.92
C ALA A 635 22.48 40.01 -6.15
N LEU A 636 22.68 39.12 -5.18
CA LEU A 636 23.70 38.08 -5.27
C LEU A 636 23.37 37.14 -6.44
N SER A 637 24.33 36.86 -7.32
CA SER A 637 24.17 35.76 -8.28
C SER A 637 24.27 34.43 -7.56
N ALA A 638 23.69 33.37 -8.13
CA ALA A 638 23.65 32.07 -7.45
C ALA A 638 25.03 31.50 -7.11
N THR A 639 26.04 31.85 -7.92
CA THR A 639 27.46 31.45 -7.80
C THR A 639 28.29 32.32 -6.84
N GLN A 640 27.73 33.39 -6.28
CA GLN A 640 28.48 34.29 -5.38
C GLN A 640 28.25 33.92 -3.92
N ALA A 641 29.32 33.88 -3.12
CA ALA A 641 29.22 33.71 -1.68
C ALA A 641 28.59 34.93 -1.00
N LEU A 642 27.75 34.69 0.01
CA LEU A 642 27.16 35.76 0.83
C LEU A 642 28.22 36.33 1.76
N ASN A 643 28.32 37.65 1.87
CA ASN A 643 29.20 38.27 2.86
C ASN A 643 28.58 38.19 4.26
N LYS A 644 28.79 37.05 4.93
CA LYS A 644 28.38 36.77 6.30
C LYS A 644 29.02 37.68 7.36
N LYS A 645 29.92 38.59 7.00
CA LYS A 645 30.47 39.60 7.93
C LYS A 645 29.86 40.98 7.70
N GLU A 646 28.93 41.13 6.76
CA GLU A 646 28.27 42.40 6.49
C GLU A 646 27.46 42.85 7.71
N ASN A 647 27.76 44.07 8.20
CA ASN A 647 27.10 44.61 9.38
C ASN A 647 25.61 44.84 9.10
N GLY A 648 24.76 44.36 10.01
CA GLY A 648 23.30 44.46 9.89
C GLY A 648 22.63 43.29 9.17
N LEU A 649 23.41 42.39 8.54
CA LEU A 649 22.88 41.18 7.89
C LEU A 649 22.17 40.28 8.91
N LYS A 650 21.09 39.66 8.44
CA LYS A 650 20.32 38.66 9.19
C LYS A 650 20.37 37.34 8.43
N ASN A 651 21.21 36.40 8.89
CA ASN A 651 21.40 35.08 8.29
C ASN A 651 20.96 33.99 9.28
N PHE A 652 20.14 33.05 8.83
CA PHE A 652 19.52 31.99 9.64
C PHE A 652 20.17 30.62 9.45
N GLN A 653 21.40 30.53 8.94
CA GLN A 653 22.13 29.27 8.80
C GLN A 653 22.61 28.73 10.15
N ALA A 654 22.81 27.42 10.30
CA ALA A 654 23.56 26.87 11.44
C ALA A 654 25.09 26.97 11.21
N VAL A 655 25.89 26.47 12.15
CA VAL A 655 27.33 26.25 11.96
C VAL A 655 27.63 24.82 12.36
N LEU A 656 28.20 24.02 11.45
CA LEU A 656 28.80 22.74 11.80
C LEU A 656 30.19 23.04 12.37
N PHE A 657 30.35 22.93 13.68
CA PHE A 657 31.47 23.52 14.41
C PHE A 657 32.44 22.45 14.89
N ASN A 658 33.72 22.62 14.59
CA ASN A 658 34.81 21.85 15.17
C ASN A 658 35.35 22.60 16.39
N GLY A 659 34.98 22.14 17.59
CA GLY A 659 35.39 22.76 18.85
C GLY A 659 36.87 22.63 19.17
N ASN A 660 37.55 21.61 18.63
CA ASN A 660 38.98 21.39 18.84
C ASN A 660 39.81 22.43 18.07
N LYS A 661 39.35 22.84 16.89
CA LYS A 661 40.00 23.86 16.05
C LYS A 661 39.41 25.25 16.18
N GLY A 662 38.22 25.38 16.76
CA GLY A 662 37.52 26.66 16.91
C GLY A 662 36.96 27.22 15.60
N GLU A 663 36.68 26.37 14.60
CA GLU A 663 36.28 26.78 13.25
C GLU A 663 35.03 26.03 12.73
N GLU A 664 34.47 26.53 11.62
CA GLU A 664 33.40 25.86 10.87
C GLU A 664 34.01 24.73 10.00
N THR A 665 33.38 23.56 9.99
CA THR A 665 33.77 22.41 9.15
C THR A 665 32.64 22.01 8.22
N VAL A 666 32.96 21.19 7.22
CA VAL A 666 32.02 20.61 6.25
C VAL A 666 31.83 19.09 6.46
N LEU A 667 32.57 18.48 7.40
CA LEU A 667 32.54 17.05 7.67
C LEU A 667 31.93 16.76 9.05
N GLN A 668 31.00 15.83 9.10
CA GLN A 668 30.23 15.48 10.30
C GLN A 668 31.09 14.80 11.36
N ASN A 669 32.06 13.99 10.95
CA ASN A 669 33.01 13.31 11.85
C ASN A 669 34.09 14.23 12.43
N GLU A 670 34.21 15.48 11.95
CA GLU A 670 35.07 16.51 12.57
C GLU A 670 34.30 17.42 13.54
N ALA A 671 32.97 17.36 13.51
CA ALA A 671 32.13 18.29 14.24
C ALA A 671 31.97 17.88 15.70
N THR A 672 31.97 18.87 16.59
CA THR A 672 31.70 18.68 18.02
C THR A 672 30.38 19.33 18.44
N ALA A 673 29.82 20.21 17.60
CA ALA A 673 28.54 20.86 17.84
C ALA A 673 27.89 21.37 16.54
N VAL A 674 26.56 21.43 16.52
CA VAL A 674 25.81 22.23 15.54
C VAL A 674 25.32 23.50 16.24
N LEU A 675 25.97 24.63 15.98
CA LEU A 675 25.67 25.89 16.66
C LEU A 675 24.56 26.66 15.93
N LYS A 676 23.60 27.17 16.69
CA LYS A 676 22.47 27.96 16.19
C LYS A 676 22.37 29.30 16.94
N GLY A 677 22.04 30.39 16.25
CA GLY A 677 21.80 31.71 16.83
C GLY A 677 22.86 32.15 17.85
N LYS A 678 22.43 32.42 19.09
CA LYS A 678 23.32 32.87 20.18
C LYS A 678 24.50 31.93 20.45
N GLY A 679 24.35 30.62 20.22
CA GLY A 679 25.45 29.66 20.38
C GLY A 679 26.59 29.92 19.39
N ALA A 680 26.24 30.21 18.14
CA ALA A 680 27.21 30.57 17.10
C ALA A 680 27.81 31.96 17.36
N VAL A 681 26.99 32.94 17.77
CA VAL A 681 27.48 34.30 18.12
C VAL A 681 28.51 34.26 19.25
N LYS A 682 28.29 33.44 20.29
CA LYS A 682 29.26 33.24 21.38
C LYS A 682 30.60 32.67 20.91
N LYS A 683 30.64 31.99 19.76
CA LYS A 683 31.84 31.46 19.11
C LYS A 683 32.39 32.38 18.00
N GLY A 684 31.89 33.62 17.90
CA GLY A 684 32.43 34.65 16.99
C GLY A 684 31.67 34.83 15.68
N PHE A 685 30.64 34.02 15.39
CA PHE A 685 29.83 34.12 14.17
C PHE A 685 28.73 35.19 14.31
N LYS A 686 29.05 36.43 13.93
CA LYS A 686 28.20 37.63 14.19
C LYS A 686 26.89 37.69 13.40
N ASP A 687 26.74 36.89 12.36
CA ASP A 687 25.63 36.95 11.40
C ASP A 687 24.53 35.91 11.66
N ARG A 688 24.68 35.06 12.66
CA ARG A 688 23.82 33.89 12.89
C ARG A 688 22.62 34.26 13.77
N GLU A 689 21.44 34.30 13.16
CA GLU A 689 20.14 34.45 13.82
C GLU A 689 19.62 33.10 14.35
N LYS A 690 18.69 33.16 15.31
CA LYS A 690 17.97 31.95 15.75
C LYS A 690 17.04 31.47 14.63
N PHE A 691 16.73 30.18 14.57
CA PHE A 691 15.71 29.71 13.64
C PHE A 691 14.32 30.16 14.07
N LEU A 692 13.39 30.25 13.11
CA LEU A 692 12.01 30.64 13.37
C LEU A 692 11.21 29.41 13.78
N LEU A 693 10.60 29.44 14.97
CA LEU A 693 9.72 28.37 15.44
C LEU A 693 8.39 28.37 14.64
N PRO A 694 7.64 27.26 14.58
CA PRO A 694 6.33 27.21 13.93
C PRO A 694 5.42 28.36 14.38
N ALA A 695 4.83 29.08 13.44
CA ALA A 695 3.99 30.26 13.64
C ALA A 695 4.64 31.43 14.41
N GLU A 696 5.95 31.40 14.68
CA GLU A 696 6.66 32.53 15.28
C GLU A 696 6.63 33.72 14.31
N ILE A 697 6.27 34.89 14.83
CA ILE A 697 6.51 36.18 14.18
C ILE A 697 7.66 36.85 14.92
N ARG A 698 8.77 37.07 14.22
CA ARG A 698 9.94 37.75 14.78
C ARG A 698 10.15 39.10 14.14
N ARG A 699 10.18 40.14 14.97
CA ARG A 699 10.55 41.49 14.56
C ARG A 699 12.06 41.63 14.49
N LEU A 700 12.58 42.02 13.33
CA LEU A 700 13.99 42.22 13.06
C LEU A 700 14.25 43.65 12.60
N ASN A 701 15.32 44.23 13.13
CA ASN A 701 15.81 45.54 12.73
C ASN A 701 17.07 45.35 11.89
N LEU A 702 17.03 45.85 10.66
CA LEU A 702 18.15 45.84 9.73
C LEU A 702 18.64 47.28 9.59
N ARG A 703 19.95 47.47 9.79
CA ARG A 703 20.63 48.75 9.58
C ARG A 703 21.61 48.56 8.43
N PHE A 704 21.69 49.55 7.55
CA PHE A 704 22.55 49.50 6.38
C PHE A 704 23.07 50.89 6.05
N ARG A 705 24.15 50.95 5.28
CA ARG A 705 24.66 52.24 4.79
C ARG A 705 23.71 52.76 3.71
N GLN A 706 23.30 54.01 3.81
CA GLN A 706 22.52 54.65 2.76
C GLN A 706 23.40 54.78 1.50
N ARG A 707 22.98 54.16 0.40
CA ARG A 707 23.66 54.23 -0.91
C ARG A 707 22.79 54.87 -2.00
N VAL A 708 21.54 55.16 -1.69
CA VAL A 708 20.57 55.81 -2.58
C VAL A 708 20.18 57.15 -1.97
N SER A 709 20.33 58.23 -2.73
CA SER A 709 19.85 59.56 -2.37
C SER A 709 18.32 59.61 -2.51
N ASN A 710 17.61 59.97 -1.43
CA ASN A 710 16.14 60.13 -1.41
C ASN A 710 15.37 58.89 -1.92
N PRO A 711 15.56 57.69 -1.30
CA PRO A 711 14.86 56.49 -1.72
C PRO A 711 13.34 56.67 -1.61
N LYS A 712 12.60 56.25 -2.64
CA LYS A 712 11.13 56.36 -2.70
C LYS A 712 10.44 55.07 -2.36
N ARG A 713 11.12 53.94 -2.54
CA ARG A 713 10.61 52.60 -2.21
C ARG A 713 11.69 51.76 -1.56
N ILE A 714 11.28 50.89 -0.65
CA ILE A 714 12.12 49.90 0.00
C ILE A 714 11.47 48.54 -0.15
N ARG A 715 12.30 47.57 -0.52
CA ARG A 715 11.94 46.16 -0.61
C ARG A 715 12.81 45.34 0.32
N VAL A 716 12.19 44.39 1.01
CA VAL A 716 12.89 43.33 1.76
C VAL A 716 12.54 42.00 1.11
N ARG A 717 13.54 41.14 0.92
CA ARG A 717 13.36 39.76 0.43
C ARG A 717 13.98 38.79 1.41
N LEU A 718 13.26 37.72 1.73
CA LEU A 718 13.81 36.55 2.41
C LEU A 718 14.33 35.58 1.34
N ARG A 719 15.65 35.49 1.24
CA ARG A 719 16.37 34.72 0.23
C ARG A 719 16.76 33.37 0.80
N PHE A 720 16.81 32.35 -0.06
CA PHE A 720 17.25 31.02 0.31
C PHE A 720 18.12 30.37 -0.76
N ARG A 721 19.14 29.63 -0.30
CA ARG A 721 19.99 28.77 -1.10
C ARG A 721 20.18 27.44 -0.38
N ASN A 722 20.00 26.35 -1.11
CA ASN A 722 20.06 24.98 -0.61
C ASN A 722 21.44 24.59 -0.06
N TYR A 723 22.53 25.08 -0.67
CA TYR A 723 23.91 24.89 -0.21
C TYR A 723 24.71 26.21 -0.32
N PRO A 724 25.32 26.71 0.76
CA PRO A 724 26.25 27.84 0.70
C PRO A 724 27.46 27.53 -0.20
N ILE A 725 28.01 28.55 -0.87
CA ILE A 725 29.16 28.39 -1.77
C ILE A 725 30.36 27.84 -1.01
N GLU A 726 30.63 28.37 0.16
CA GLU A 726 31.74 27.97 1.02
C GLU A 726 31.61 26.54 1.57
N PHE A 727 30.40 25.98 1.61
CA PHE A 727 30.22 24.57 1.96
C PHE A 727 30.72 23.68 0.81
N ILE A 728 30.30 23.98 -0.42
CA ILE A 728 30.73 23.24 -1.62
C ILE A 728 32.23 23.42 -1.89
N GLU A 729 32.73 24.66 -1.80
CA GLU A 729 34.17 24.94 -1.93
C GLU A 729 34.96 24.28 -0.79
N GLY A 730 34.40 24.22 0.41
CA GLY A 730 34.98 23.51 1.54
C GLY A 730 35.17 22.01 1.25
N LEU A 731 34.22 21.36 0.57
CA LEU A 731 34.39 19.98 0.09
C LEU A 731 35.51 19.90 -0.96
N ALA A 732 35.53 20.81 -1.95
CA ALA A 732 36.55 20.83 -3.00
C ALA A 732 37.97 20.96 -2.44
N VAL A 733 38.17 21.88 -1.48
CA VAL A 733 39.46 22.10 -0.81
C VAL A 733 39.91 20.85 -0.04
N ARG A 734 38.98 20.03 0.47
CA ARG A 734 39.34 18.76 1.14
C ARG A 734 39.85 17.73 0.15
N PHE A 735 39.22 17.62 -1.02
CA PHE A 735 39.73 16.77 -2.10
C PHE A 735 41.09 17.24 -2.63
N ASP A 736 41.29 18.55 -2.83
CA ASP A 736 42.59 19.10 -3.24
C ASP A 736 43.71 18.71 -2.25
N LYS A 737 43.44 18.79 -0.94
CA LYS A 737 44.39 18.38 0.12
C LYS A 737 44.73 16.90 0.08
N LEU A 738 43.82 16.06 -0.43
CA LEU A 738 44.03 14.62 -0.61
C LEU A 738 44.69 14.30 -1.97
N GLY A 739 44.91 15.29 -2.83
CA GLY A 739 45.41 15.09 -4.19
C GLY A 739 44.36 14.57 -5.18
N ASP A 740 43.08 14.52 -4.80
CA ASP A 740 41.98 14.09 -5.67
C ASP A 740 41.44 15.26 -6.49
N ILE A 741 42.13 15.52 -7.61
CA ILE A 741 41.78 16.60 -8.54
C ILE A 741 40.37 16.38 -9.13
N GLN A 742 39.95 15.13 -9.34
CA GLN A 742 38.65 14.81 -9.93
C GLN A 742 37.52 15.15 -8.96
N GLY A 743 37.63 14.72 -7.70
CA GLY A 743 36.67 15.05 -6.65
C GLY A 743 36.56 16.57 -6.42
N ALA A 744 37.69 17.27 -6.40
CA ALA A 744 37.71 18.73 -6.26
C ALA A 744 37.04 19.45 -7.45
N THR A 745 37.33 19.00 -8.67
CA THR A 745 36.72 19.54 -9.89
C THR A 745 35.21 19.29 -9.92
N ARG A 746 34.77 18.08 -9.58
CA ARG A 746 33.35 17.71 -9.50
C ARG A 746 32.61 18.57 -8.48
N ALA A 747 33.17 18.77 -7.29
CA ALA A 747 32.58 19.63 -6.26
C ALA A 747 32.37 21.07 -6.77
N ARG A 748 33.40 21.68 -7.39
CA ARG A 748 33.29 23.05 -7.94
C ARG A 748 32.29 23.15 -9.09
N ALA A 749 32.13 22.10 -9.89
CA ALA A 749 31.16 22.04 -10.98
C ALA A 749 29.70 22.10 -10.50
N LEU A 750 29.43 21.89 -9.21
CA LEU A 750 28.09 22.03 -8.63
C LEU A 750 27.69 23.51 -8.39
N ILE A 751 28.65 24.42 -8.23
CA ILE A 751 28.39 25.83 -7.90
C ILE A 751 27.50 26.53 -8.94
N PRO A 752 27.73 26.40 -10.27
CA PRO A 752 26.87 26.97 -11.29
C PRO A 752 25.42 26.48 -11.28
N GLN A 753 25.16 25.33 -10.66
CA GLN A 753 23.84 24.66 -10.65
C GLN A 753 22.96 25.11 -9.48
N LEU A 754 23.56 25.79 -8.50
CA LEU A 754 22.85 26.36 -7.37
C LEU A 754 21.89 27.46 -7.82
N LYS A 755 20.83 27.66 -7.04
CA LYS A 755 19.81 28.68 -7.27
C LYS A 755 19.54 29.45 -5.97
N ILE A 756 19.24 30.73 -6.11
CA ILE A 756 18.74 31.55 -4.99
C ILE A 756 17.26 31.80 -5.23
N ILE A 757 16.44 31.46 -4.25
CA ILE A 757 14.98 31.53 -4.31
C ILE A 757 14.50 32.65 -3.38
N ASP A 758 13.56 33.45 -3.87
CA ASP A 758 12.78 34.39 -3.05
C ASP A 758 11.66 33.62 -2.33
N ILE A 759 11.85 33.36 -1.04
CA ILE A 759 10.86 32.69 -0.19
C ILE A 759 9.68 33.64 0.05
N ALA A 760 9.98 34.88 0.43
CA ALA A 760 8.98 35.88 0.75
C ALA A 760 9.52 37.28 0.45
N GLU A 761 8.65 38.19 0.08
CA GLU A 761 8.98 39.57 -0.28
C GLU A 761 7.97 40.53 0.32
N ASP A 762 8.40 41.73 0.70
CA ASP A 762 7.51 42.85 0.96
C ASP A 762 8.14 44.18 0.54
N GLU A 763 7.31 45.11 0.09
CA GLU A 763 7.71 46.41 -0.43
C GLU A 763 6.84 47.52 0.16
N VAL A 764 7.45 48.67 0.47
CA VAL A 764 6.74 49.89 0.92
C VAL A 764 7.31 51.13 0.25
N SER A 765 6.45 52.12 0.04
CA SER A 765 6.88 53.48 -0.28
C SER A 765 7.38 54.20 0.97
N LEU A 766 8.41 55.03 0.82
CA LEU A 766 8.98 55.87 1.87
C LEU A 766 8.37 57.27 1.93
#